data_AF-L1L9P4-F1
#
_entry.id   AF-L1L9P4-F1
#
_cell.length_a   1.000
_cell.length_b   1.000
_cell.length_c   1.000
_cell.angle_alpha   90.00
_cell.angle_beta   90.00
_cell.angle_gamma   90.00
#
_symmetry.space_group_name_H-M   'P 1'
#
loop_
_entity.id
_entity.type
_entity.pdbx_description
1 polymer ?
#
loop_
_entity_poly.entity_id
_entity_poly.type
_entity_poly.pdbx_seq_one_letter_code
_entity_poly.pdbx_strand_id
1 'polypeptide(L)'
;MTRTHTCIRGRYVDVNISKTGDNGSYQDGCGNSINFTKVDGHPSSGYKKYIHTFGRSYYIGGINYNGEKQLGIPVSLKSYYNKDVTVYYLGYDECNLVPLVVGITKSGNSYEYYKKVTYFVTSNQWTREKTITRDRQLSSKLPEIGRSLTTAIILKIDQTTKSIYYANGTSSPPPANLTTQIQVTESSVHDCYKKYKHTPKEASVMRLLSTKHGGKKIPFEDLSIYTTPYTTAHVYFWEGDSRHRNPLLLGLEQTSGIFSYYILSGGGTDKKWKYESDIDAGNLKDKLDKLNCEKNQAHIIDISRNSSPNKYTCLTKECGASITFANYGANDYSYYLHVLDTSIRRFKDGEKEQTGINSSETSSQVYVYHCPKGRYGIPLLIYFPGSSHWFERTSLNSTKWTEVSPDKPSGYNDNPKILELIKTKLPIVTINVGDTNGFSQSASGSGTTYTDPGTMDNPETISLTKNDVLESEKKAEYTSFVHCVQGKPYFVAKGIKHNGDTLQGIPSNFILKTVTAYYSGKGPELKVDDLSLDDLLLVGFEKKNGPNNYMYYGRKSGGPTWTVIPGKTKKLDGKDLTTQLKKLTDELAKTKEKLTKPSDTESETKLLQGNGFSGGAIAGISVASVGGTGVVGLAVWKGPAIVSYMDFRKDVNLPEIRNVPVSPVLHGDRDDREPTEFKRTIISSAITQDDLDFYEELERKQNLAWKRRLEQDLEYSKEVSRAKQADLNPVDAPSEVTRKKKRETSKSSIFSTDPEIKKVPTVVVKGKKKEANESKEEEKKEKQLANLLEGYLSDD
;
A
#
# COMPACT_ATOMS: atom_id res chain seq x y z
N MET A 1 -38.13 17.31 -25.86
CA MET A 1 -38.40 18.45 -26.76
C MET A 1 -38.10 18.02 -28.18
N THR A 2 -39.10 18.01 -29.07
CA THR A 2 -38.91 17.75 -30.50
C THR A 2 -38.08 18.87 -31.11
N ARG A 3 -36.88 18.54 -31.62
CA ARG A 3 -36.06 19.49 -32.39
C ARG A 3 -36.87 19.95 -33.60
N THR A 4 -37.36 21.18 -33.59
CA THR A 4 -37.96 21.79 -34.78
C THR A 4 -36.82 22.13 -35.73
N HIS A 5 -36.52 21.19 -36.63
CA HIS A 5 -35.61 21.43 -37.75
C HIS A 5 -36.15 22.62 -38.55
N THR A 6 -35.29 23.61 -38.77
CA THR A 6 -35.61 24.77 -39.62
C THR A 6 -35.06 24.60 -41.04
N CYS A 7 -34.24 23.58 -41.26
CA CYS A 7 -33.72 23.22 -42.56
C CYS A 7 -34.82 22.61 -43.47
N ILE A 8 -34.61 22.75 -44.78
CA ILE A 8 -35.36 22.06 -45.83
C ILE A 8 -34.33 21.67 -46.88
N ARG A 9 -34.30 20.39 -47.26
CA ARG A 9 -33.32 19.87 -48.22
C ARG A 9 -33.30 20.71 -49.50
N GLY A 10 -32.12 21.18 -49.88
CA GLY A 10 -31.92 21.98 -51.09
C GLY A 10 -32.35 23.45 -50.98
N ARG A 11 -32.83 23.92 -49.82
CA ARG A 11 -33.36 25.28 -49.66
C ARG A 11 -32.92 25.99 -48.38
N TYR A 12 -33.06 25.38 -47.21
CA TYR A 12 -32.65 25.98 -45.94
C TYR A 12 -31.63 25.10 -45.22
N VAL A 13 -30.53 25.70 -44.75
CA VAL A 13 -29.46 25.03 -43.99
C VAL A 13 -29.46 25.40 -42.52
N ASP A 14 -29.25 24.40 -41.67
CA ASP A 14 -29.04 24.61 -40.24
C ASP A 14 -27.53 24.53 -39.95
N VAL A 15 -26.87 25.68 -39.79
CA VAL A 15 -25.43 25.77 -39.59
C VAL A 15 -25.06 25.48 -38.14
N ASN A 16 -24.25 24.45 -37.90
CA ASN A 16 -23.69 24.17 -36.58
C ASN A 16 -22.29 24.77 -36.43
N ILE A 17 -22.19 25.85 -35.64
CA ILE A 17 -20.94 26.59 -35.42
C ILE A 17 -19.99 25.89 -34.44
N SER A 18 -20.36 24.74 -33.85
CA SER A 18 -19.43 23.92 -33.08
C SER A 18 -18.60 22.95 -33.93
N LYS A 19 -18.76 22.98 -35.26
CA LYS A 19 -17.93 22.20 -36.19
C LYS A 19 -16.64 22.98 -36.50
N THR A 20 -15.57 22.64 -35.80
CA THR A 20 -14.36 23.47 -35.70
C THR A 20 -13.04 22.73 -35.97
N GLY A 21 -13.02 21.82 -36.94
CA GLY A 21 -11.75 21.32 -37.49
C GLY A 21 -11.00 22.42 -38.26
N ASP A 22 -9.76 22.17 -38.68
CA ASP A 22 -9.02 23.16 -39.49
C ASP A 22 -9.71 23.42 -40.84
N ASN A 23 -10.25 22.36 -41.45
CA ASN A 23 -11.13 22.40 -42.60
C ASN A 23 -12.02 21.15 -42.59
N GLY A 24 -13.17 21.20 -43.23
CA GLY A 24 -14.01 20.02 -43.38
C GLY A 24 -15.38 20.32 -43.94
N SER A 25 -16.24 19.30 -43.92
CA SER A 25 -17.64 19.42 -44.25
C SER A 25 -18.49 18.59 -43.30
N TYR A 26 -19.77 18.94 -43.18
CA TYR A 26 -20.76 18.15 -42.47
C TYR A 26 -22.11 18.30 -43.15
N GLN A 27 -23.05 17.44 -42.78
CA GLN A 27 -24.44 17.56 -43.18
C GLN A 27 -25.29 18.04 -42.01
N ASP A 28 -26.25 18.92 -42.28
CA ASP A 28 -27.30 19.25 -41.31
C ASP A 28 -28.34 18.13 -41.21
N GLY A 29 -29.37 18.33 -40.37
CA GLY A 29 -30.45 17.35 -40.18
C GLY A 29 -31.27 17.05 -41.45
N CYS A 30 -31.16 17.87 -42.50
CA CYS A 30 -31.87 17.71 -43.76
C CYS A 30 -30.97 17.17 -44.89
N GLY A 31 -29.74 16.78 -44.58
CA GLY A 31 -28.77 16.27 -45.55
C GLY A 31 -28.13 17.36 -46.42
N ASN A 32 -28.27 18.63 -46.08
CA ASN A 32 -27.58 19.70 -46.79
C ASN A 32 -26.10 19.72 -46.42
N SER A 33 -25.20 19.86 -47.39
CA SER A 33 -23.76 19.94 -47.15
C SER A 33 -23.32 21.36 -46.77
N ILE A 34 -22.57 21.48 -45.67
CA ILE A 34 -21.94 22.70 -45.19
C ILE A 34 -20.44 22.44 -45.07
N ASN A 35 -19.64 23.25 -45.75
CA ASN A 35 -18.19 23.26 -45.63
C ASN A 35 -17.77 24.27 -44.55
N PHE A 36 -16.64 24.05 -43.90
CA PHE A 36 -16.06 25.04 -43.00
C PHE A 36 -14.54 25.12 -43.11
N THR A 37 -14.01 26.31 -42.87
CA THR A 37 -12.57 26.59 -42.90
C THR A 37 -12.18 27.46 -41.71
N LYS A 38 -11.09 27.09 -41.04
CA LYS A 38 -10.48 27.84 -39.95
C LYS A 38 -9.46 28.84 -40.48
N VAL A 39 -9.40 30.00 -39.85
CA VAL A 39 -8.38 31.01 -40.09
C VAL A 39 -7.84 31.51 -38.75
N ASP A 40 -6.59 31.18 -38.46
CA ASP A 40 -5.89 31.62 -37.25
C ASP A 40 -5.41 33.08 -37.38
N GLY A 41 -5.26 33.76 -36.24
CA GLY A 41 -4.75 35.15 -36.18
C GLY A 41 -5.69 36.19 -36.82
N HIS A 42 -6.99 35.86 -36.95
CA HIS A 42 -7.97 36.74 -37.58
C HIS A 42 -9.10 37.11 -36.61
N PRO A 43 -9.54 38.39 -36.62
CA PRO A 43 -9.05 39.51 -37.44
C PRO A 43 -7.72 40.11 -36.95
N SER A 44 -7.17 39.60 -35.85
CA SER A 44 -5.87 39.95 -35.30
C SER A 44 -5.30 38.77 -34.50
N SER A 45 -4.02 38.87 -34.10
CA SER A 45 -3.40 37.88 -33.23
C SER A 45 -4.20 37.69 -31.93
N GLY A 46 -4.23 36.45 -31.44
CA GLY A 46 -5.03 36.08 -30.25
C GLY A 46 -6.47 35.65 -30.52
N TYR A 47 -6.92 35.68 -31.78
CA TYR A 47 -8.24 35.19 -32.20
C TYR A 47 -8.13 34.22 -33.36
N LYS A 48 -9.20 33.47 -33.59
CA LYS A 48 -9.39 32.62 -34.77
C LYS A 48 -10.83 32.69 -35.21
N LYS A 49 -11.08 32.48 -36.50
CA LYS A 49 -12.43 32.43 -37.06
C LYS A 49 -12.67 31.14 -37.83
N TYR A 50 -13.91 30.67 -37.83
CA TYR A 50 -14.38 29.59 -38.69
C TYR A 50 -15.44 30.13 -39.63
N ILE A 51 -15.31 29.85 -40.92
CA ILE A 51 -16.22 30.31 -41.97
C ILE A 51 -16.98 29.10 -42.48
N HIS A 52 -18.28 29.02 -42.19
CA HIS A 52 -19.18 28.00 -42.69
C HIS A 52 -19.82 28.45 -44.00
N THR A 53 -19.62 27.68 -45.07
CA THR A 53 -20.10 27.97 -46.42
C THR A 53 -20.97 26.83 -46.94
N PHE A 54 -21.91 27.13 -47.82
CA PHE A 54 -22.85 26.16 -48.37
C PHE A 54 -23.32 26.62 -49.76
N GLY A 55 -24.12 25.80 -50.45
CA GLY A 55 -24.56 26.06 -51.82
C GLY A 55 -25.20 27.44 -52.00
N ARG A 56 -24.89 28.12 -53.12
CA ARG A 56 -25.36 29.49 -53.41
C ARG A 56 -26.89 29.64 -53.43
N SER A 57 -27.61 28.54 -53.66
CA SER A 57 -29.07 28.49 -53.68
C SER A 57 -29.70 28.30 -52.29
N TYR A 58 -28.90 28.10 -51.23
CA TYR A 58 -29.41 27.84 -49.89
C TYR A 58 -29.52 29.11 -49.05
N TYR A 59 -30.44 29.09 -48.09
CA TYR A 59 -30.67 30.12 -47.09
C TYR A 59 -30.38 29.56 -45.69
N ILE A 60 -29.98 30.38 -44.73
CA ILE A 60 -29.83 29.92 -43.34
C ILE A 60 -31.21 29.75 -42.72
N GLY A 61 -31.57 28.53 -42.33
CA GLY A 61 -32.76 28.21 -41.54
C GLY A 61 -32.52 28.36 -40.04
N GLY A 62 -31.31 28.04 -39.58
CA GLY A 62 -30.94 28.05 -38.17
C GLY A 62 -29.43 28.13 -37.97
N ILE A 63 -29.03 28.67 -36.82
CA ILE A 63 -27.66 28.58 -36.32
C ILE A 63 -27.71 27.79 -35.02
N ASN A 64 -26.90 26.75 -34.92
CA ASN A 64 -26.82 25.86 -33.79
C ASN A 64 -25.41 25.83 -33.22
N TYR A 65 -25.27 25.54 -31.93
CA TYR A 65 -23.99 25.26 -31.28
C TYR A 65 -24.16 24.01 -30.43
N ASN A 66 -23.35 22.98 -30.67
CA ASN A 66 -23.52 21.65 -30.05
C ASN A 66 -24.93 21.06 -30.21
N GLY A 67 -25.58 21.37 -31.34
CA GLY A 67 -26.93 20.90 -31.64
C GLY A 67 -28.06 21.71 -30.97
N GLU A 68 -27.74 22.74 -30.19
CA GLU A 68 -28.72 23.66 -29.62
C GLU A 68 -28.89 24.92 -30.47
N LYS A 69 -30.14 25.28 -30.74
CA LYS A 69 -30.47 26.47 -31.54
C LYS A 69 -30.09 27.76 -30.82
N GLN A 70 -29.39 28.62 -31.54
CA GLN A 70 -28.95 29.93 -31.10
C GLN A 70 -30.06 30.97 -31.38
N LEU A 71 -30.58 31.57 -30.31
CA LEU A 71 -31.66 32.55 -30.30
C LEU A 71 -31.13 33.98 -30.36
N GLY A 72 -31.98 34.93 -30.76
CA GLY A 72 -31.60 36.35 -30.90
C GLY A 72 -30.79 36.67 -32.15
N ILE A 73 -30.51 35.66 -32.99
CA ILE A 73 -29.99 35.83 -34.35
C ILE A 73 -31.17 35.70 -35.32
N PRO A 74 -31.70 36.80 -35.89
CA PRO A 74 -32.86 36.79 -36.76
C PRO A 74 -32.50 36.19 -38.13
N VAL A 75 -32.68 34.88 -38.25
CA VAL A 75 -32.65 34.16 -39.52
C VAL A 75 -34.08 34.12 -40.08
N SER A 76 -34.43 35.09 -40.93
CA SER A 76 -35.77 35.16 -41.54
C SER A 76 -35.81 34.37 -42.84
N LEU A 77 -36.83 33.53 -43.01
CA LEU A 77 -37.10 32.79 -44.26
C LEU A 77 -37.32 33.70 -45.48
N LYS A 78 -37.58 35.00 -45.25
CA LYS A 78 -37.90 36.00 -46.27
C LYS A 78 -36.73 36.93 -46.64
N SER A 79 -35.61 36.90 -45.91
CA SER A 79 -34.45 37.75 -46.21
C SER A 79 -33.48 37.03 -47.13
N TYR A 80 -33.30 37.61 -48.32
CA TYR A 80 -32.46 37.10 -49.39
C TYR A 80 -30.96 37.02 -49.02
N TYR A 81 -30.45 35.78 -48.99
CA TYR A 81 -29.06 35.33 -49.24
C TYR A 81 -27.96 35.53 -48.19
N ASN A 82 -27.92 34.66 -47.17
CA ASN A 82 -26.74 34.55 -46.32
C ASN A 82 -25.71 33.59 -46.97
N LYS A 83 -24.57 34.11 -47.47
CA LYS A 83 -23.56 33.29 -48.18
C LYS A 83 -22.72 32.42 -47.25
N ASP A 84 -22.50 32.89 -46.04
CA ASP A 84 -21.69 32.23 -45.04
C ASP A 84 -22.13 32.62 -43.61
N VAL A 85 -21.73 31.78 -42.65
CA VAL A 85 -21.76 32.07 -41.22
C VAL A 85 -20.34 32.03 -40.73
N THR A 86 -19.86 33.13 -40.17
CA THR A 86 -18.54 33.19 -39.55
C THR A 86 -18.68 33.21 -38.04
N VAL A 87 -17.90 32.42 -37.32
CA VAL A 87 -17.82 32.44 -35.85
C VAL A 87 -16.40 32.72 -35.39
N TYR A 88 -16.24 33.59 -34.39
CA TYR A 88 -14.95 33.99 -33.83
C TYR A 88 -14.78 33.42 -32.43
N TYR A 89 -13.58 32.92 -32.13
CA TYR A 89 -13.17 32.36 -30.84
C TYR A 89 -11.89 33.02 -30.34
N LEU A 90 -11.62 32.87 -29.04
CA LEU A 90 -10.28 33.11 -28.50
C LEU A 90 -9.30 32.17 -29.20
N GLY A 91 -8.13 32.67 -29.61
CA GLY A 91 -7.12 31.86 -30.28
C GLY A 91 -6.69 30.66 -29.43
N TYR A 92 -6.58 30.88 -28.12
CA TYR A 92 -6.21 29.85 -27.14
C TYR A 92 -7.42 29.01 -26.65
N ASP A 93 -8.65 29.27 -27.05
CA ASP A 93 -9.78 28.36 -26.77
C ASP A 93 -9.74 27.17 -27.73
N GLU A 94 -8.81 26.25 -27.52
CA GLU A 94 -8.55 25.11 -28.41
C GLU A 94 -9.70 24.09 -28.46
N CYS A 95 -10.69 24.20 -27.57
CA CYS A 95 -11.92 23.40 -27.58
C CYS A 95 -13.11 24.16 -28.20
N ASN A 96 -12.93 25.44 -28.55
CA ASN A 96 -13.96 26.32 -29.11
C ASN A 96 -15.24 26.33 -28.27
N LEU A 97 -15.09 26.37 -26.94
CA LEU A 97 -16.19 26.36 -25.97
C LEU A 97 -16.93 27.70 -25.89
N VAL A 98 -16.23 28.80 -26.18
CA VAL A 98 -16.76 30.16 -25.97
C VAL A 98 -16.80 30.92 -27.30
N PRO A 99 -17.87 30.76 -28.10
CA PRO A 99 -18.05 31.57 -29.31
C PRO A 99 -18.27 33.04 -28.91
N LEU A 100 -17.46 33.93 -29.47
CA LEU A 100 -17.43 35.35 -29.11
C LEU A 100 -18.42 36.16 -29.94
N VAL A 101 -18.32 36.02 -31.26
CA VAL A 101 -19.10 36.77 -32.25
C VAL A 101 -19.52 35.83 -33.37
N VAL A 102 -20.75 35.97 -33.84
CA VAL A 102 -21.25 35.34 -35.05
C VAL A 102 -21.52 36.43 -36.09
N GLY A 103 -20.87 36.32 -37.24
CA GLY A 103 -21.10 37.15 -38.43
C GLY A 103 -21.94 36.40 -39.47
N ILE A 104 -22.88 37.10 -40.10
CA ILE A 104 -23.71 36.61 -41.21
C ILE A 104 -23.51 37.53 -42.40
N THR A 105 -23.15 36.97 -43.55
CA THR A 105 -22.96 37.73 -44.80
C THR A 105 -24.22 37.73 -45.65
N LYS A 106 -25.00 38.83 -45.63
CA LYS A 106 -26.33 38.99 -46.27
C LYS A 106 -26.33 39.23 -47.78
N SER A 107 -25.30 39.88 -48.29
CA SER A 107 -25.09 40.14 -49.72
C SER A 107 -23.60 40.50 -49.86
N GLY A 108 -23.01 40.44 -51.05
CA GLY A 108 -21.55 40.38 -51.23
C GLY A 108 -20.67 41.28 -50.34
N ASN A 109 -21.17 42.45 -49.91
CA ASN A 109 -20.49 43.37 -49.00
C ASN A 109 -21.26 43.74 -47.71
N SER A 110 -22.42 43.12 -47.42
CA SER A 110 -23.26 43.42 -46.26
C SER A 110 -23.13 42.33 -45.19
N TYR A 111 -22.74 42.72 -43.99
CA TYR A 111 -22.51 41.83 -42.86
C TYR A 111 -23.35 42.25 -41.66
N GLU A 112 -23.85 41.29 -40.91
CA GLU A 112 -24.42 41.51 -39.58
C GLU A 112 -23.70 40.67 -38.54
N TYR A 113 -23.37 41.31 -37.42
CA TYR A 113 -22.65 40.66 -36.33
C TYR A 113 -23.53 40.59 -35.09
N TYR A 114 -23.36 39.49 -34.37
CA TYR A 114 -24.08 39.16 -33.15
C TYR A 114 -23.06 38.74 -32.11
N LYS A 115 -23.22 39.22 -30.88
CA LYS A 115 -22.41 38.79 -29.74
C LYS A 115 -23.30 38.13 -28.71
N LYS A 116 -22.73 37.24 -27.89
CA LYS A 116 -23.47 36.69 -26.76
C LYS A 116 -23.85 37.79 -25.77
N VAL A 117 -25.02 37.64 -25.16
CA VAL A 117 -25.42 38.50 -24.03
C VAL A 117 -24.52 38.22 -22.82
N THR A 118 -24.21 36.95 -22.58
CA THR A 118 -23.35 36.47 -21.50
C THR A 118 -22.53 35.26 -21.98
N TYR A 119 -21.21 35.28 -21.77
CA TYR A 119 -20.29 34.29 -22.36
C TYR A 119 -20.16 32.99 -21.54
N PHE A 120 -20.31 33.06 -20.21
CA PHE A 120 -20.05 31.95 -19.29
C PHE A 120 -21.32 31.26 -18.79
N VAL A 121 -22.35 31.28 -19.60
CA VAL A 121 -23.58 30.51 -19.40
C VAL A 121 -23.85 29.73 -20.68
N THR A 122 -24.60 28.64 -20.58
CA THR A 122 -25.14 27.89 -21.73
C THR A 122 -26.20 28.69 -22.50
N SER A 123 -26.30 30.01 -22.26
CA SER A 123 -27.20 30.88 -22.99
C SER A 123 -26.95 30.78 -24.48
N ASN A 124 -28.05 30.46 -25.16
CA ASN A 124 -28.18 30.53 -26.59
C ASN A 124 -28.63 31.92 -27.05
N GLN A 125 -28.64 32.93 -26.17
CA GLN A 125 -29.11 34.28 -26.51
C GLN A 125 -28.00 35.16 -27.07
N TRP A 126 -28.28 35.75 -28.22
CA TRP A 126 -27.42 36.66 -28.93
C TRP A 126 -28.09 38.03 -29.08
N THR A 127 -27.28 39.08 -29.16
CA THR A 127 -27.74 40.43 -29.46
C THR A 127 -26.94 41.00 -30.63
N ARG A 128 -27.62 41.80 -31.46
CA ARG A 128 -27.00 42.42 -32.64
C ARG A 128 -25.98 43.47 -32.20
N GLU A 129 -24.76 43.35 -32.71
CA GLU A 129 -23.69 44.32 -32.48
C GLU A 129 -23.68 45.36 -33.61
N LYS A 130 -24.33 46.50 -33.36
CA LYS A 130 -24.55 47.56 -34.36
C LYS A 130 -23.27 48.32 -34.71
N THR A 131 -22.23 48.26 -33.86
CA THR A 131 -20.97 48.98 -34.09
C THR A 131 -20.09 48.31 -35.17
N ILE A 132 -20.39 47.07 -35.54
CA ILE A 132 -19.64 46.30 -36.54
C ILE A 132 -20.48 46.14 -37.80
N THR A 133 -19.99 46.69 -38.90
CA THR A 133 -20.60 46.58 -40.23
C THR A 133 -19.69 45.87 -41.24
N ARG A 134 -18.40 45.71 -40.90
CA ARG A 134 -17.36 45.07 -41.74
C ARG A 134 -16.34 44.33 -40.85
N ASP A 135 -15.71 43.28 -41.39
CA ASP A 135 -14.76 42.41 -40.67
C ASP A 135 -13.61 43.21 -40.01
N ARG A 136 -13.07 44.25 -40.69
CA ARG A 136 -11.99 45.10 -40.16
C ARG A 136 -12.30 45.77 -38.82
N GLN A 137 -13.58 45.99 -38.49
CA GLN A 137 -13.98 46.60 -37.21
C GLN A 137 -13.92 45.60 -36.05
N LEU A 138 -13.84 44.30 -36.33
CA LEU A 138 -13.64 43.28 -35.30
C LEU A 138 -12.25 43.36 -34.65
N SER A 139 -11.25 43.92 -35.34
CA SER A 139 -9.90 44.10 -34.77
C SER A 139 -9.87 45.02 -33.55
N SER A 140 -10.84 45.93 -33.39
CA SER A 140 -11.01 46.72 -32.15
C SER A 140 -12.00 46.08 -31.18
N LYS A 141 -13.06 45.46 -31.68
CA LYS A 141 -14.15 44.92 -30.84
C LYS A 141 -13.81 43.60 -30.14
N LEU A 142 -13.09 42.69 -30.79
CA LEU A 142 -12.71 41.43 -30.16
C LEU A 142 -11.75 41.62 -28.99
N PRO A 143 -10.73 42.51 -29.05
CA PRO A 143 -9.96 42.90 -27.87
C PRO A 143 -10.76 43.50 -26.71
N GLU A 144 -11.84 44.23 -27.00
CA GLU A 144 -12.77 44.68 -25.96
C GLU A 144 -13.47 43.50 -25.28
N ILE A 145 -13.99 42.54 -26.07
CA ILE A 145 -14.60 41.33 -25.54
C ILE A 145 -13.59 40.48 -24.77
N GLY A 146 -12.39 40.25 -25.31
CA GLY A 146 -11.32 39.48 -24.69
C GLY A 146 -10.90 40.01 -23.32
N ARG A 147 -10.82 41.34 -23.16
CA ARG A 147 -10.58 42.00 -21.86
C ARG A 147 -11.68 41.76 -20.83
N SER A 148 -12.90 41.41 -21.24
CA SER A 148 -13.98 41.03 -20.32
C SER A 148 -13.94 39.54 -19.91
N LEU A 149 -13.12 38.72 -20.58
CA LEU A 149 -13.01 37.28 -20.38
C LEU A 149 -11.76 36.90 -19.57
N THR A 150 -11.39 37.71 -18.59
CA THR A 150 -10.20 37.49 -17.73
C THR A 150 -10.26 36.20 -16.93
N THR A 151 -11.44 35.60 -16.77
CA THR A 151 -11.62 34.33 -16.06
C THR A 151 -11.47 33.11 -16.95
N ALA A 152 -11.43 33.23 -18.28
CA ALA A 152 -11.30 32.10 -19.20
C ALA A 152 -9.84 31.61 -19.27
N ILE A 153 -9.58 30.39 -18.79
CA ILE A 153 -8.22 29.89 -18.54
C ILE A 153 -8.02 28.47 -19.11
N ILE A 154 -6.86 28.22 -19.69
CA ILE A 154 -6.30 26.88 -19.89
C ILE A 154 -5.37 26.58 -18.72
N LEU A 155 -5.70 25.53 -17.96
CA LEU A 155 -4.90 25.13 -16.80
C LEU A 155 -3.63 24.40 -17.24
N LYS A 156 -2.44 24.94 -16.97
CA LYS A 156 -1.17 24.25 -17.22
C LYS A 156 -0.83 23.33 -16.05
N ILE A 157 -1.16 22.04 -16.16
CA ILE A 157 -1.15 21.09 -15.03
C ILE A 157 0.23 20.51 -14.73
N ASP A 158 1.19 20.60 -15.66
CA ASP A 158 2.60 20.27 -15.45
C ASP A 158 3.42 21.44 -14.88
N GLN A 159 2.75 22.54 -14.52
CA GLN A 159 3.41 23.65 -13.84
C GLN A 159 3.52 23.37 -12.35
N THR A 160 4.75 23.19 -11.83
CA THR A 160 4.98 22.66 -10.46
C THR A 160 5.66 23.66 -9.52
N THR A 161 6.69 24.36 -9.99
CA THR A 161 7.43 25.33 -9.16
C THR A 161 6.79 26.72 -9.20
N LYS A 162 7.17 27.59 -8.23
CA LYS A 162 6.74 28.98 -7.94
C LYS A 162 6.83 29.94 -9.14
N SER A 163 6.15 29.57 -10.19
CA SER A 163 6.11 30.23 -11.47
C SER A 163 4.72 30.78 -11.68
N ILE A 164 4.66 31.76 -12.58
CA ILE A 164 3.43 32.32 -13.06
C ILE A 164 3.30 31.91 -14.52
N TYR A 165 2.09 31.54 -14.92
CA TYR A 165 1.73 31.38 -16.33
C TYR A 165 0.47 32.16 -16.64
N TYR A 166 0.12 32.30 -17.91
CA TYR A 166 -0.98 33.16 -18.35
C TYR A 166 -2.21 32.36 -18.78
N ALA A 167 -3.33 33.05 -19.08
CA ALA A 167 -4.62 32.43 -19.42
C ALA A 167 -4.58 31.33 -20.52
N ASN A 168 -3.59 31.33 -21.40
CA ASN A 168 -3.40 30.31 -22.44
C ASN A 168 -2.57 29.09 -22.00
N GLY A 169 -2.21 28.98 -20.73
CA GLY A 169 -1.35 27.90 -20.23
C GLY A 169 0.11 28.02 -20.69
N THR A 170 0.61 29.21 -21.02
CA THR A 170 2.02 29.43 -21.40
C THR A 170 2.70 30.48 -20.52
N SER A 171 4.02 30.60 -20.63
CA SER A 171 4.82 31.60 -19.90
C SER A 171 4.66 33.03 -20.45
N SER A 172 3.92 33.22 -21.55
CA SER A 172 3.73 34.52 -22.19
C SER A 172 2.24 34.81 -22.37
N PRO A 173 1.80 36.06 -22.10
CA PRO A 173 0.40 36.41 -22.20
C PRO A 173 -0.13 36.23 -23.63
N PRO A 174 -1.34 35.66 -23.81
CA PRO A 174 -1.99 35.69 -25.11
C PRO A 174 -2.44 37.13 -25.46
N PRO A 175 -2.39 37.56 -26.73
CA PRO A 175 -2.80 38.92 -27.12
C PRO A 175 -4.23 39.30 -26.70
N ALA A 176 -5.14 38.32 -26.61
CA ALA A 176 -6.53 38.54 -26.21
C ALA A 176 -6.71 38.72 -24.68
N ASN A 177 -5.73 38.35 -23.86
CA ASN A 177 -5.79 38.45 -22.40
C ASN A 177 -4.37 38.64 -21.83
N LEU A 178 -3.97 39.92 -21.71
CA LEU A 178 -2.59 40.28 -21.36
C LEU A 178 -2.28 40.20 -19.86
N THR A 179 -3.30 40.21 -19.01
CA THR A 179 -3.14 40.47 -17.57
C THR A 179 -3.43 39.27 -16.69
N THR A 180 -4.15 38.27 -17.17
CA THR A 180 -4.56 37.14 -16.32
C THR A 180 -3.39 36.20 -16.07
N GLN A 181 -2.98 36.15 -14.81
CA GLN A 181 -1.89 35.31 -14.32
C GLN A 181 -2.42 34.21 -13.39
N ILE A 182 -1.79 33.04 -13.45
CA ILE A 182 -2.03 31.92 -12.57
C ILE A 182 -0.75 31.62 -11.80
N GLN A 183 -0.84 31.72 -10.48
CA GLN A 183 0.23 31.38 -9.56
C GLN A 183 0.10 29.91 -9.14
N VAL A 184 1.24 29.23 -9.03
CA VAL A 184 1.29 27.84 -8.53
C VAL A 184 2.05 27.77 -7.21
N THR A 185 1.46 27.06 -6.24
CA THR A 185 2.12 26.70 -4.98
C THR A 185 2.13 25.19 -4.77
N GLU A 186 3.21 24.68 -4.20
CA GLU A 186 3.39 23.26 -3.90
C GLU A 186 3.09 22.97 -2.43
N SER A 187 2.53 21.79 -2.17
CA SER A 187 2.42 21.21 -0.82
C SER A 187 2.49 19.69 -0.91
N SER A 188 2.97 19.04 0.15
CA SER A 188 2.88 17.57 0.27
C SER A 188 1.52 17.16 0.84
N VAL A 189 1.00 16.02 0.38
CA VAL A 189 -0.26 15.42 0.82
C VAL A 189 -0.03 13.93 1.10
N HIS A 190 -0.44 13.47 2.28
CA HIS A 190 -0.25 12.08 2.73
C HIS A 190 1.19 11.55 2.56
N ASP A 191 2.18 12.39 2.84
CA ASP A 191 3.63 12.12 2.85
C ASP A 191 4.28 11.58 1.56
N CYS A 192 3.51 11.30 0.51
CA CYS A 192 4.01 10.70 -0.74
C CYS A 192 3.38 11.26 -2.01
N TYR A 193 2.48 12.25 -1.89
CA TYR A 193 1.90 12.96 -3.01
C TYR A 193 2.28 14.42 -2.97
N LYS A 194 2.50 14.99 -4.15
CA LYS A 194 2.62 16.44 -4.34
C LYS A 194 1.30 16.99 -4.83
N LYS A 195 0.87 18.09 -4.23
CA LYS A 195 -0.31 18.85 -4.61
C LYS A 195 0.12 20.23 -5.08
N TYR A 196 -0.16 20.53 -6.34
CA TYR A 196 0.08 21.82 -6.97
C TYR A 196 -1.22 22.61 -7.02
N LYS A 197 -1.28 23.69 -6.25
CA LYS A 197 -2.43 24.59 -6.16
C LYS A 197 -2.24 25.73 -7.15
N HIS A 198 -3.12 25.80 -8.14
CA HIS A 198 -3.22 26.87 -9.13
C HIS A 198 -4.26 27.90 -8.65
N THR A 199 -3.85 29.16 -8.54
CA THR A 199 -4.68 30.26 -8.06
C THR A 199 -4.58 31.45 -9.02
N PRO A 200 -5.69 32.03 -9.50
CA PRO A 200 -5.64 33.28 -10.25
C PRO A 200 -5.12 34.43 -9.37
N LYS A 201 -4.23 35.26 -9.91
CA LYS A 201 -3.59 36.32 -9.13
C LYS A 201 -4.39 37.62 -9.13
N GLU A 202 -4.96 38.00 -10.28
CA GLU A 202 -5.74 39.22 -10.43
C GLU A 202 -7.25 38.98 -10.31
N ALA A 203 -7.72 37.77 -10.61
CA ALA A 203 -9.13 37.39 -10.56
C ALA A 203 -9.46 36.61 -9.28
N SER A 204 -10.70 36.71 -8.79
CA SER A 204 -11.18 35.89 -7.67
C SER A 204 -11.57 34.47 -8.08
N VAL A 205 -11.81 34.25 -9.37
CA VAL A 205 -12.26 32.97 -9.94
C VAL A 205 -11.63 32.72 -11.31
N MET A 206 -11.63 31.46 -11.71
CA MET A 206 -11.30 30.97 -13.04
C MET A 206 -12.42 30.10 -13.60
N ARG A 207 -12.45 30.01 -14.93
CA ARG A 207 -13.38 29.23 -15.73
C ARG A 207 -12.56 28.47 -16.75
N LEU A 208 -12.52 27.16 -16.59
CA LEU A 208 -11.59 26.33 -17.34
C LEU A 208 -12.14 26.04 -18.73
N LEU A 209 -11.31 26.26 -19.75
CA LEU A 209 -11.60 25.87 -21.14
C LEU A 209 -11.08 24.46 -21.44
N SER A 210 -9.90 24.16 -20.90
CA SER A 210 -9.20 22.88 -21.02
C SER A 210 -8.04 22.85 -20.02
N THR A 211 -7.27 21.76 -20.03
CA THR A 211 -5.95 21.74 -19.41
C THR A 211 -4.86 21.49 -20.44
N LYS A 212 -3.60 21.70 -20.04
CA LYS A 212 -2.40 21.49 -20.88
C LYS A 212 -1.32 20.75 -20.11
N HIS A 213 -0.75 19.71 -20.71
CA HIS A 213 0.31 18.87 -20.14
C HIS A 213 1.34 18.53 -21.23
N GLY A 214 2.62 18.82 -21.01
CA GLY A 214 3.66 18.62 -22.02
C GLY A 214 3.39 19.37 -23.32
N GLY A 215 2.75 20.54 -23.23
CA GLY A 215 2.32 21.31 -24.40
C GLY A 215 1.09 20.78 -25.13
N LYS A 216 0.54 19.62 -24.73
CA LYS A 216 -0.64 19.01 -25.35
C LYS A 216 -1.91 19.38 -24.59
N LYS A 217 -2.97 19.66 -25.33
CA LYS A 217 -4.32 19.92 -24.79
C LYS A 217 -4.95 18.65 -24.23
N ILE A 218 -5.65 18.78 -23.12
CA ILE A 218 -6.54 17.76 -22.58
C ILE A 218 -7.91 18.41 -22.31
N PRO A 219 -8.96 18.06 -23.06
CA PRO A 219 -10.29 18.60 -22.85
C PRO A 219 -10.99 17.93 -21.65
N PHE A 220 -12.09 18.53 -21.21
CA PHE A 220 -13.04 17.89 -20.30
C PHE A 220 -14.08 17.11 -21.10
N GLU A 221 -14.56 16.00 -20.56
CA GLU A 221 -15.69 15.26 -21.13
C GLU A 221 -16.98 16.08 -21.00
N ASP A 222 -17.18 16.73 -19.86
CA ASP A 222 -18.24 17.71 -19.66
C ASP A 222 -17.87 19.05 -20.30
N LEU A 223 -18.56 19.38 -21.39
CA LEU A 223 -18.37 20.64 -22.12
C LEU A 223 -18.90 21.86 -21.36
N SER A 224 -19.67 21.68 -20.27
CA SER A 224 -20.22 22.77 -19.47
C SER A 224 -19.25 23.30 -18.40
N ILE A 225 -18.06 22.71 -18.27
CA ILE A 225 -17.05 23.07 -17.26
C ILE A 225 -16.71 24.57 -17.21
N TYR A 226 -16.70 25.26 -18.36
CA TYR A 226 -16.38 26.68 -18.47
C TYR A 226 -17.47 27.59 -17.86
N THR A 227 -18.66 27.05 -17.60
CA THR A 227 -19.79 27.78 -17.00
C THR A 227 -19.75 27.80 -15.47
N THR A 228 -18.88 27.01 -14.85
CA THR A 228 -18.71 27.00 -13.39
C THR A 228 -17.50 27.84 -12.99
N PRO A 229 -17.64 28.77 -12.03
CA PRO A 229 -16.51 29.51 -11.48
C PRO A 229 -15.79 28.71 -10.39
N TYR A 230 -14.46 28.63 -10.49
CA TYR A 230 -13.59 27.97 -9.52
C TYR A 230 -12.63 28.96 -8.89
N THR A 231 -12.41 28.89 -7.59
CA THR A 231 -11.43 29.74 -6.89
C THR A 231 -10.02 29.19 -7.06
N THR A 232 -9.86 27.86 -7.01
CA THR A 232 -8.57 27.19 -7.08
C THR A 232 -8.66 25.85 -7.80
N ALA A 233 -7.53 25.36 -8.31
CA ALA A 233 -7.41 24.03 -8.90
C ALA A 233 -6.20 23.33 -8.29
N HIS A 234 -6.32 22.03 -8.05
CA HIS A 234 -5.33 21.20 -7.38
C HIS A 234 -4.98 20.02 -8.27
N VAL A 235 -3.72 19.94 -8.69
CA VAL A 235 -3.21 18.80 -9.44
C VAL A 235 -2.39 17.93 -8.50
N TYR A 236 -2.72 16.64 -8.45
CA TYR A 236 -2.05 15.68 -7.59
C TYR A 236 -1.12 14.79 -8.42
N PHE A 237 0.13 14.70 -7.99
CA PHE A 237 1.15 13.81 -8.53
C PHE A 237 1.71 12.91 -7.44
N TRP A 238 2.26 11.78 -7.85
CA TRP A 238 3.11 10.98 -6.99
C TRP A 238 4.45 11.69 -6.78
N GLU A 239 4.95 11.79 -5.55
CA GLU A 239 6.28 12.35 -5.26
C GLU A 239 7.41 11.55 -5.92
N GLY A 240 7.18 10.26 -6.17
CA GLY A 240 8.07 9.46 -6.99
C GLY A 240 8.19 10.08 -8.38
N ASP A 241 7.09 10.39 -9.08
CA ASP A 241 7.08 10.95 -10.46
C ASP A 241 7.65 12.37 -10.52
N SER A 242 8.97 12.47 -10.44
CA SER A 242 9.76 13.70 -10.43
C SER A 242 9.56 14.55 -11.68
N ARG A 243 9.20 13.90 -12.80
CA ARG A 243 8.94 14.54 -14.09
C ARG A 243 7.47 14.90 -14.29
N HIS A 244 6.61 14.60 -13.32
CA HIS A 244 5.18 14.94 -13.33
C HIS A 244 4.50 14.46 -14.63
N ARG A 245 4.91 13.29 -15.12
CA ARG A 245 4.41 12.69 -16.37
C ARG A 245 2.97 12.21 -16.23
N ASN A 246 2.58 11.80 -15.02
CA ASN A 246 1.34 11.10 -14.76
C ASN A 246 0.52 11.84 -13.69
N PRO A 247 -0.25 12.89 -14.07
CA PRO A 247 -1.19 13.51 -13.16
C PRO A 247 -2.22 12.47 -12.73
N LEU A 248 -2.35 12.30 -11.42
CA LEU A 248 -3.23 11.31 -10.83
C LEU A 248 -4.66 11.83 -10.85
N LEU A 249 -4.87 13.03 -10.31
CA LEU A 249 -6.17 13.62 -10.03
C LEU A 249 -6.14 15.14 -10.23
N LEU A 250 -7.26 15.71 -10.69
CA LEU A 250 -7.51 17.15 -10.73
C LEU A 250 -8.71 17.48 -9.82
N GLY A 251 -8.49 18.27 -8.78
CA GLY A 251 -9.55 18.80 -7.92
C GLY A 251 -9.82 20.27 -8.22
N LEU A 252 -11.08 20.64 -8.44
CA LEU A 252 -11.48 22.03 -8.70
C LEU A 252 -12.35 22.52 -7.53
N GLU A 253 -11.91 23.60 -6.88
CA GLU A 253 -12.61 24.21 -5.74
C GLU A 253 -13.57 25.29 -6.25
N GLN A 254 -14.86 25.14 -6.00
CA GLN A 254 -15.88 26.13 -6.35
C GLN A 254 -15.90 27.29 -5.35
N THR A 255 -16.61 28.38 -5.67
CA THR A 255 -16.79 29.52 -4.75
C THR A 255 -17.52 29.16 -3.45
N SER A 256 -18.22 28.03 -3.42
CA SER A 256 -18.86 27.45 -2.23
C SER A 256 -17.89 26.69 -1.32
N GLY A 257 -16.63 26.50 -1.73
CA GLY A 257 -15.65 25.63 -1.06
C GLY A 257 -15.83 24.13 -1.37
N ILE A 258 -16.80 23.78 -2.24
CA ILE A 258 -17.03 22.40 -2.65
C ILE A 258 -16.01 22.01 -3.73
N PHE A 259 -15.42 20.82 -3.57
CA PHE A 259 -14.51 20.24 -4.55
C PHE A 259 -15.25 19.38 -5.58
N SER A 260 -14.87 19.53 -6.85
CA SER A 260 -15.21 18.60 -7.92
C SER A 260 -13.94 17.92 -8.40
N TYR A 261 -13.91 16.58 -8.39
CA TYR A 261 -12.72 15.81 -8.76
C TYR A 261 -12.86 15.20 -10.15
N TYR A 262 -11.74 15.16 -10.86
CA TYR A 262 -11.65 14.65 -12.22
C TYR A 262 -10.46 13.71 -12.36
N ILE A 263 -10.67 12.62 -13.09
CA ILE A 263 -9.64 11.66 -13.47
C ILE A 263 -9.45 11.68 -14.99
N LEU A 264 -8.22 11.42 -15.43
CA LEU A 264 -7.95 11.21 -16.85
C LEU A 264 -8.54 9.87 -17.29
N SER A 265 -9.46 9.94 -18.26
CA SER A 265 -10.01 8.80 -18.99
C SER A 265 -9.37 8.71 -20.38
N GLY A 266 -9.35 7.51 -20.97
CA GLY A 266 -8.81 7.27 -22.32
C GLY A 266 -7.28 7.08 -22.39
N GLY A 267 -6.82 6.53 -23.51
CA GLY A 267 -5.41 6.37 -23.85
C GLY A 267 -4.97 7.32 -24.98
N GLY A 268 -3.67 7.55 -25.12
CA GLY A 268 -3.11 8.28 -26.27
C GLY A 268 -3.65 9.72 -26.43
N THR A 269 -4.22 10.01 -27.61
CA THR A 269 -4.78 11.31 -27.99
C THR A 269 -6.20 11.55 -27.48
N ASP A 270 -6.90 10.51 -27.05
CA ASP A 270 -8.30 10.58 -26.58
C ASP A 270 -8.40 10.85 -25.08
N LYS A 271 -7.31 11.32 -24.46
CA LYS A 271 -7.30 11.64 -23.04
C LYS A 271 -8.27 12.78 -22.75
N LYS A 272 -9.20 12.56 -21.81
CA LYS A 272 -10.15 13.58 -21.34
C LYS A 272 -10.30 13.54 -19.84
N TRP A 273 -10.54 14.69 -19.22
CA TRP A 273 -10.95 14.77 -17.83
C TRP A 273 -12.40 14.35 -17.67
N LYS A 274 -12.61 13.27 -16.93
CA LYS A 274 -13.93 12.75 -16.56
C LYS A 274 -14.21 13.10 -15.10
N TYR A 275 -15.39 13.65 -14.84
CA TYR A 275 -15.85 13.94 -13.48
C TYR A 275 -16.04 12.63 -12.71
N GLU A 276 -15.57 12.60 -11.47
CA GLU A 276 -15.69 11.46 -10.58
C GLU A 276 -16.37 11.90 -9.28
N SER A 277 -17.64 11.50 -9.13
CA SER A 277 -18.48 11.90 -8.00
C SER A 277 -18.19 11.14 -6.72
N ASP A 278 -17.48 10.02 -6.80
CA ASP A 278 -17.21 9.14 -5.66
C ASP A 278 -15.93 9.52 -4.89
N ILE A 279 -15.35 10.68 -5.16
CA ILE A 279 -14.16 11.20 -4.50
C ILE A 279 -14.52 12.37 -3.59
N ASP A 280 -14.10 12.30 -2.34
CA ASP A 280 -14.21 13.36 -1.34
C ASP A 280 -12.94 13.45 -0.49
N ALA A 281 -12.92 14.36 0.48
CA ALA A 281 -11.76 14.54 1.36
C ALA A 281 -11.47 13.31 2.25
N GLY A 282 -12.49 12.52 2.60
CA GLY A 282 -12.39 11.34 3.46
C GLY A 282 -11.76 10.13 2.74
N ASN A 283 -11.99 10.00 1.43
CA ASN A 283 -11.45 8.88 0.64
C ASN A 283 -10.35 9.27 -0.36
N LEU A 284 -9.96 10.56 -0.41
CA LEU A 284 -8.97 11.09 -1.34
C LEU A 284 -7.67 10.26 -1.36
N LYS A 285 -7.18 9.85 -0.18
CA LYS A 285 -5.96 9.04 -0.06
C LYS A 285 -6.08 7.71 -0.78
N ASP A 286 -7.16 6.97 -0.55
CA ASP A 286 -7.35 5.64 -1.13
C ASP A 286 -7.51 5.73 -2.66
N LYS A 287 -8.15 6.80 -3.13
CA LYS A 287 -8.30 7.10 -4.56
C LYS A 287 -6.96 7.45 -5.21
N LEU A 288 -6.14 8.29 -4.58
CA LEU A 288 -4.78 8.55 -5.02
C LEU A 288 -3.94 7.26 -5.02
N ASP A 289 -4.08 6.43 -3.99
CA ASP A 289 -3.37 5.15 -3.88
C ASP A 289 -3.73 4.20 -5.02
N LYS A 290 -5.01 4.11 -5.39
CA LYS A 290 -5.52 3.35 -6.54
C LYS A 290 -4.97 3.89 -7.86
N LEU A 291 -5.18 5.17 -8.14
CA LEU A 291 -4.75 5.82 -9.38
C LEU A 291 -3.23 5.72 -9.57
N ASN A 292 -2.46 5.76 -8.48
CA ASN A 292 -1.02 5.65 -8.53
C ASN A 292 -0.53 4.21 -8.81
N CYS A 293 -1.22 3.19 -8.26
CA CYS A 293 -0.97 1.82 -8.70
C CYS A 293 -1.28 1.66 -10.20
N GLU A 294 -2.41 2.16 -10.68
CA GLU A 294 -2.82 2.02 -12.09
C GLU A 294 -1.87 2.75 -13.05
N LYS A 295 -1.58 4.04 -12.77
CA LYS A 295 -0.87 4.92 -13.71
C LYS A 295 0.65 4.85 -13.59
N ASN A 296 1.19 4.69 -12.39
CA ASN A 296 2.63 4.67 -12.15
C ASN A 296 3.16 3.29 -11.78
N GLN A 297 2.29 2.28 -11.66
CA GLN A 297 2.69 0.94 -11.21
C GLN A 297 3.46 1.01 -9.87
N ALA A 298 2.94 1.83 -8.96
CA ALA A 298 3.56 2.19 -7.70
C ALA A 298 2.78 1.57 -6.52
N HIS A 299 3.38 0.57 -5.89
CA HIS A 299 2.70 -0.37 -4.99
C HIS A 299 3.00 -0.12 -3.51
N ILE A 300 2.08 -0.56 -2.65
CA ILE A 300 2.25 -0.56 -1.20
C ILE A 300 2.72 -1.95 -0.75
N ILE A 301 3.88 -2.02 -0.10
CA ILE A 301 4.45 -3.25 0.45
C ILE A 301 4.05 -3.44 1.91
N ASP A 302 3.69 -4.66 2.29
CA ASP A 302 3.53 -5.07 3.68
C ASP A 302 4.84 -5.65 4.23
N ILE A 303 5.57 -4.87 5.03
CA ILE A 303 6.85 -5.27 5.64
C ILE A 303 6.68 -6.20 6.84
N SER A 304 5.45 -6.52 7.25
CA SER A 304 5.17 -7.54 8.26
C SER A 304 5.21 -8.98 7.71
N ARG A 305 5.18 -9.13 6.37
CA ARG A 305 5.14 -10.45 5.71
C ARG A 305 6.49 -11.15 5.84
N ASN A 306 6.50 -12.19 6.68
CA ASN A 306 7.70 -12.98 7.02
C ASN A 306 7.46 -14.49 7.06
N SER A 307 6.30 -14.95 6.60
CA SER A 307 5.89 -16.35 6.69
C SER A 307 5.09 -16.77 5.47
N SER A 308 5.08 -18.07 5.19
CA SER A 308 4.38 -18.67 4.04
C SER A 308 2.89 -18.24 3.98
N PRO A 309 2.33 -17.95 2.78
CA PRO A 309 2.95 -18.05 1.45
C PRO A 309 3.95 -16.93 1.16
N ASN A 310 4.96 -17.23 0.33
CA ASN A 310 6.04 -16.30 -0.07
C ASN A 310 5.60 -15.27 -1.14
N LYS A 311 4.30 -15.00 -1.21
CA LYS A 311 3.65 -14.14 -2.20
C LYS A 311 2.39 -13.54 -1.60
N TYR A 312 2.12 -12.28 -1.89
CA TYR A 312 0.87 -11.60 -1.56
C TYR A 312 0.54 -10.53 -2.61
N THR A 313 -0.69 -10.04 -2.60
CA THR A 313 -1.12 -8.96 -3.51
C THR A 313 -0.85 -7.59 -2.90
N CYS A 314 -0.59 -6.60 -3.75
CA CYS A 314 -0.53 -5.19 -3.34
C CYS A 314 -1.74 -4.83 -2.46
N LEU A 315 -1.49 -4.09 -1.38
CA LEU A 315 -2.53 -3.73 -0.40
C LEU A 315 -3.53 -2.69 -0.93
N THR A 316 -3.26 -2.09 -2.09
CA THR A 316 -4.20 -1.19 -2.77
C THR A 316 -5.32 -2.01 -3.38
N LYS A 317 -6.57 -1.71 -3.00
CA LYS A 317 -7.77 -2.34 -3.54
C LYS A 317 -7.76 -2.28 -5.07
N GLU A 318 -8.11 -3.38 -5.73
CA GLU A 318 -8.18 -3.54 -7.20
C GLU A 318 -6.83 -3.51 -7.96
N CYS A 319 -5.70 -3.30 -7.27
CA CYS A 319 -4.39 -3.23 -7.92
C CYS A 319 -3.93 -4.59 -8.49
N GLY A 320 -4.21 -5.70 -7.79
CA GLY A 320 -3.91 -7.07 -8.23
C GLY A 320 -2.43 -7.44 -8.36
N ALA A 321 -1.51 -6.46 -8.34
CA ALA A 321 -0.08 -6.69 -8.48
C ALA A 321 0.46 -7.67 -7.44
N SER A 322 1.28 -8.60 -7.91
CA SER A 322 1.89 -9.63 -7.09
C SER A 322 3.21 -9.15 -6.50
N ILE A 323 3.37 -9.31 -5.19
CA ILE A 323 4.64 -9.10 -4.50
C ILE A 323 5.11 -10.47 -4.01
N THR A 324 6.31 -10.86 -4.44
CA THR A 324 6.98 -12.07 -3.94
C THR A 324 7.97 -11.67 -2.87
N PHE A 325 8.28 -12.58 -1.96
CA PHE A 325 9.38 -12.36 -1.04
C PHE A 325 10.15 -13.63 -0.74
N ALA A 326 11.45 -13.50 -0.52
CA ALA A 326 12.34 -14.62 -0.18
C ALA A 326 12.93 -14.42 1.21
N ASN A 327 12.91 -15.46 2.03
CA ASN A 327 13.50 -15.46 3.37
C ASN A 327 14.97 -15.88 3.27
N TYR A 328 15.84 -15.07 3.86
CA TYR A 328 17.23 -15.40 4.10
C TYR A 328 17.46 -15.48 5.62
N GLY A 329 17.88 -16.66 6.06
CA GLY A 329 18.15 -16.91 7.47
C GLY A 329 19.49 -16.34 7.89
N ALA A 330 19.51 -15.53 8.94
CA ALA A 330 20.69 -15.30 9.76
C ALA A 330 20.55 -16.07 11.10
N ASN A 331 21.53 -15.94 11.99
CA ASN A 331 21.51 -16.62 13.28
C ASN A 331 20.50 -15.96 14.24
N ASP A 332 20.67 -14.66 14.49
CA ASP A 332 19.89 -13.93 15.51
C ASP A 332 18.66 -13.19 14.93
N TYR A 333 18.66 -12.95 13.62
CA TYR A 333 17.60 -12.27 12.88
C TYR A 333 17.22 -13.04 11.60
N SER A 334 16.16 -12.60 10.94
CA SER A 334 15.79 -13.03 9.59
C SER A 334 15.66 -11.80 8.71
N TYR A 335 15.92 -11.92 7.42
CA TYR A 335 15.65 -10.83 6.51
C TYR A 335 14.95 -11.33 5.25
N TYR A 336 14.08 -10.48 4.71
CA TYR A 336 13.19 -10.83 3.61
C TYR A 336 13.42 -9.87 2.46
N LEU A 337 13.75 -10.41 1.30
CA LEU A 337 13.80 -9.65 0.06
C LEU A 337 12.40 -9.63 -0.53
N HIS A 338 11.73 -8.48 -0.55
CA HIS A 338 10.49 -8.29 -1.29
C HIS A 338 10.82 -7.84 -2.71
N VAL A 339 10.21 -8.49 -3.70
CA VAL A 339 10.41 -8.24 -5.13
C VAL A 339 9.06 -8.09 -5.81
N LEU A 340 8.97 -7.08 -6.66
CA LEU A 340 7.88 -6.84 -7.60
C LEU A 340 8.47 -6.40 -8.95
N ASP A 341 7.67 -6.43 -10.00
CA ASP A 341 8.14 -6.13 -11.36
C ASP A 341 8.31 -4.62 -11.63
N THR A 342 7.78 -3.76 -10.75
CA THR A 342 7.57 -2.33 -11.00
C THR A 342 8.14 -1.49 -9.84
N SER A 343 7.37 -0.58 -9.21
CA SER A 343 7.92 0.37 -8.23
C SER A 343 7.25 0.27 -6.86
N ILE A 344 8.04 0.50 -5.81
CA ILE A 344 7.61 0.56 -4.42
C ILE A 344 7.32 2.01 -4.09
N ARG A 345 6.14 2.28 -3.54
CA ARG A 345 5.74 3.63 -3.13
C ARG A 345 5.82 3.86 -1.62
N ARG A 346 5.24 2.93 -0.87
CA ARG A 346 5.01 3.07 0.58
C ARG A 346 5.04 1.70 1.24
N PHE A 347 5.11 1.73 2.55
CA PHE A 347 5.27 0.57 3.41
C PHE A 347 4.18 0.55 4.47
N LYS A 348 3.65 -0.64 4.75
CA LYS A 348 2.80 -0.91 5.91
C LYS A 348 3.42 -2.02 6.74
N ASP A 349 3.33 -1.92 8.06
CA ASP A 349 3.59 -3.02 8.98
C ASP A 349 2.22 -3.57 9.42
N GLY A 350 1.73 -4.55 8.65
CA GLY A 350 0.35 -5.00 8.72
C GLY A 350 -0.60 -3.91 8.22
N GLU A 351 -1.45 -3.40 9.11
CA GLU A 351 -2.39 -2.33 8.78
C GLU A 351 -1.81 -0.92 8.94
N LYS A 352 -0.67 -0.79 9.64
CA LYS A 352 -0.11 0.50 10.04
C LYS A 352 0.82 1.06 8.96
N GLU A 353 0.46 2.20 8.40
CA GLU A 353 1.32 2.96 7.49
C GLU A 353 2.65 3.33 8.15
N GLN A 354 3.74 3.19 7.39
CA GLN A 354 5.10 3.55 7.81
C GLN A 354 5.55 4.81 7.07
N THR A 355 6.25 5.70 7.77
CA THR A 355 6.69 7.01 7.26
C THR A 355 8.20 7.22 7.47
N GLY A 356 8.79 8.17 6.75
CA GLY A 356 10.24 8.43 6.80
C GLY A 356 11.08 7.48 5.95
N ILE A 357 10.45 6.69 5.08
CA ILE A 357 11.11 5.83 4.10
C ILE A 357 10.89 6.42 2.71
N ASN A 358 11.94 6.98 2.12
CA ASN A 358 11.86 7.55 0.77
C ASN A 358 12.27 6.50 -0.26
N SER A 359 11.31 5.95 -1.01
CA SER A 359 11.59 5.07 -2.15
C SER A 359 11.76 5.86 -3.44
N SER A 360 12.67 5.43 -4.31
CA SER A 360 12.82 6.01 -5.65
C SER A 360 11.75 5.46 -6.62
N GLU A 361 11.50 6.17 -7.74
CA GLU A 361 10.64 5.69 -8.85
C GLU A 361 11.00 4.28 -9.33
N THR A 362 12.27 3.88 -9.17
CA THR A 362 12.85 2.66 -9.73
C THR A 362 13.03 1.54 -8.72
N SER A 363 12.67 1.78 -7.45
CA SER A 363 12.86 0.79 -6.40
C SER A 363 11.85 -0.35 -6.57
N SER A 364 12.27 -1.49 -7.10
CA SER A 364 11.45 -2.70 -7.27
C SER A 364 11.74 -3.79 -6.23
N GLN A 365 12.78 -3.57 -5.42
CA GLN A 365 13.31 -4.52 -4.45
C GLN A 365 13.62 -3.83 -3.12
N VAL A 366 13.37 -4.54 -2.03
CA VAL A 366 13.67 -4.07 -0.68
C VAL A 366 13.99 -5.23 0.23
N TYR A 367 15.05 -5.10 1.04
CA TYR A 367 15.36 -6.04 2.11
C TYR A 367 14.80 -5.51 3.43
N VAL A 368 14.05 -6.35 4.14
CA VAL A 368 13.44 -6.03 5.43
C VAL A 368 13.99 -6.96 6.50
N TYR A 369 14.63 -6.40 7.53
CA TYR A 369 15.30 -7.17 8.59
C TYR A 369 14.42 -7.25 9.83
N HIS A 370 14.07 -8.48 10.22
CA HIS A 370 13.21 -8.82 11.34
C HIS A 370 14.00 -9.40 12.50
N CYS A 371 13.82 -8.85 13.70
CA CYS A 371 14.39 -9.37 14.94
C CYS A 371 13.31 -9.56 16.01
N PRO A 372 13.27 -10.70 16.72
CA PRO A 372 14.12 -11.89 16.55
C PRO A 372 13.82 -12.63 15.25
N LYS A 373 14.62 -13.65 14.94
CA LYS A 373 14.35 -14.57 13.83
C LYS A 373 12.98 -15.26 13.96
N GLY A 374 12.24 -15.29 12.85
CA GLY A 374 10.98 -16.03 12.72
C GLY A 374 9.72 -15.16 12.86
N ARG A 375 8.55 -15.80 13.05
CA ARG A 375 7.22 -15.15 12.97
C ARG A 375 6.95 -14.04 13.99
N TYR A 376 7.71 -13.99 15.08
CA TYR A 376 7.59 -12.98 16.13
C TYR A 376 8.53 -11.79 15.93
N GLY A 377 9.37 -11.85 14.88
CA GLY A 377 10.25 -10.79 14.49
C GLY A 377 9.48 -9.55 14.08
N ILE A 378 9.98 -8.39 14.50
CA ILE A 378 9.48 -7.09 14.05
C ILE A 378 10.48 -6.48 13.07
N PRO A 379 10.02 -5.77 12.02
CA PRO A 379 10.91 -5.06 11.13
C PRO A 379 11.62 -3.93 11.87
N LEU A 380 12.96 -3.94 11.84
CA LEU A 380 13.81 -2.94 12.49
C LEU A 380 14.69 -2.17 11.51
N LEU A 381 15.11 -2.81 10.42
CA LEU A 381 15.91 -2.19 9.36
C LEU A 381 15.30 -2.46 7.99
N ILE A 382 15.50 -1.52 7.07
CA ILE A 382 15.13 -1.61 5.66
C ILE A 382 16.33 -1.21 4.82
N TYR A 383 16.58 -1.93 3.72
CA TYR A 383 17.64 -1.63 2.77
C TYR A 383 17.15 -1.67 1.33
N PHE A 384 17.47 -0.63 0.57
CA PHE A 384 17.22 -0.56 -0.87
C PHE A 384 18.51 -0.82 -1.66
N PRO A 385 18.63 -1.96 -2.36
CA PRO A 385 19.86 -2.31 -3.06
C PRO A 385 20.21 -1.31 -4.18
N GLY A 386 19.20 -0.73 -4.87
CA GLY A 386 19.41 0.19 -5.99
C GLY A 386 20.00 1.56 -5.61
N SER A 387 19.71 2.07 -4.41
CA SER A 387 20.21 3.36 -3.92
C SER A 387 21.25 3.23 -2.80
N SER A 388 21.44 2.03 -2.26
CA SER A 388 22.26 1.80 -1.06
C SER A 388 21.82 2.60 0.16
N HIS A 389 20.52 2.94 0.23
CA HIS A 389 19.92 3.61 1.38
C HIS A 389 19.50 2.59 2.42
N TRP A 390 19.79 2.90 3.67
CA TRP A 390 19.42 2.12 4.84
C TRP A 390 18.50 2.95 5.71
N PHE A 391 17.44 2.35 6.23
CA PHE A 391 16.52 3.00 7.15
C PHE A 391 16.41 2.15 8.41
N GLU A 392 16.39 2.81 9.56
CA GLU A 392 16.14 2.18 10.84
C GLU A 392 14.86 2.70 11.46
N ARG A 393 14.15 1.82 12.16
CA ARG A 393 12.94 2.21 12.88
C ARG A 393 13.32 3.03 14.12
N THR A 394 12.64 4.16 14.35
CA THR A 394 13.01 5.05 15.46
C THR A 394 12.77 4.44 16.85
N SER A 395 11.76 3.59 16.99
CA SER A 395 11.52 2.77 18.18
C SER A 395 10.69 1.53 17.84
N LEU A 396 10.65 0.51 18.70
CA LEU A 396 10.02 -0.79 18.39
C LEU A 396 8.51 -0.73 18.07
N ASN A 397 7.83 0.35 18.43
CA ASN A 397 6.40 0.58 18.20
C ASN A 397 6.13 1.76 17.26
N SER A 398 7.19 2.41 16.76
CA SER A 398 7.09 3.56 15.88
C SER A 398 6.69 3.15 14.47
N THR A 399 5.91 4.00 13.82
CA THR A 399 5.69 3.97 12.37
C THR A 399 6.71 4.80 11.61
N LYS A 400 7.56 5.57 12.31
CA LYS A 400 8.57 6.45 11.73
C LYS A 400 9.91 5.75 11.59
N TRP A 401 10.57 6.04 10.48
CA TRP A 401 11.89 5.55 10.12
C TRP A 401 12.84 6.72 9.87
N THR A 402 14.12 6.49 10.08
CA THR A 402 15.19 7.45 9.83
C THR A 402 16.28 6.79 8.99
N GLU A 403 16.87 7.54 8.08
CA GLU A 403 18.00 7.06 7.29
C GLU A 403 19.23 6.83 8.20
N VAL A 404 19.92 5.71 8.00
CA VAL A 404 21.13 5.35 8.76
C VAL A 404 22.32 6.12 8.20
N SER A 405 22.94 6.95 9.03
CA SER A 405 24.16 7.71 8.72
C SER A 405 24.92 8.04 10.01
N PRO A 406 26.26 7.95 10.08
CA PRO A 406 27.20 7.58 9.01
C PRO A 406 27.51 6.07 8.92
N ASP A 407 27.22 5.28 9.96
CA ASP A 407 27.68 3.88 10.12
C ASP A 407 26.82 2.86 9.36
N LYS A 408 26.43 3.18 8.12
CA LYS A 408 25.59 2.29 7.32
C LYS A 408 26.34 1.01 6.92
N PRO A 409 25.65 -0.15 6.87
CA PRO A 409 26.23 -1.37 6.34
C PRO A 409 26.60 -1.23 4.86
N SER A 410 27.67 -1.91 4.45
CA SER A 410 28.17 -1.86 3.06
C SER A 410 27.25 -2.52 2.04
N GLY A 411 26.37 -3.42 2.49
CA GLY A 411 25.40 -4.13 1.65
C GLY A 411 24.53 -5.06 2.48
N TYR A 412 23.61 -5.77 1.83
CA TYR A 412 22.62 -6.62 2.51
C TYR A 412 23.21 -7.81 3.29
N ASN A 413 24.48 -8.15 3.03
CA ASN A 413 25.20 -9.27 3.63
C ASN A 413 26.28 -8.83 4.64
N ASP A 414 26.35 -7.54 4.99
CA ASP A 414 27.26 -6.99 6.01
C ASP A 414 26.76 -7.33 7.43
N ASN A 415 26.75 -8.64 7.72
CA ASN A 415 26.15 -9.21 8.92
C ASN A 415 26.62 -8.55 10.22
N PRO A 416 27.92 -8.22 10.43
CA PRO A 416 28.38 -7.59 11.66
C PRO A 416 27.72 -6.23 11.92
N LYS A 417 27.74 -5.33 10.92
CA LYS A 417 27.14 -3.99 11.07
C LYS A 417 25.62 -4.04 11.15
N ILE A 418 24.99 -4.92 10.39
CA ILE A 418 23.53 -5.14 10.46
C ILE A 418 23.14 -5.60 11.86
N LEU A 419 23.88 -6.55 12.43
CA LEU A 419 23.62 -7.06 13.78
C LEU A 419 23.85 -5.97 14.85
N GLU A 420 24.88 -5.14 14.71
CA GLU A 420 25.17 -4.02 15.60
C GLU A 420 24.01 -3.01 15.65
N LEU A 421 23.49 -2.60 14.48
CA LEU A 421 22.34 -1.71 14.37
C LEU A 421 21.07 -2.35 14.98
N ILE A 422 20.83 -3.63 14.73
CA ILE A 422 19.71 -4.36 15.33
C ILE A 422 19.82 -4.39 16.85
N LYS A 423 21.00 -4.75 17.40
CA LYS A 423 21.24 -4.83 18.85
C LYS A 423 21.07 -3.47 19.54
N THR A 424 21.49 -2.39 18.88
CA THR A 424 21.31 -1.02 19.39
C THR A 424 19.84 -0.69 19.65
N LYS A 425 18.94 -1.11 18.76
CA LYS A 425 17.48 -0.92 18.89
C LYS A 425 16.80 -1.95 19.79
N LEU A 426 17.23 -3.20 19.69
CA LEU A 426 16.66 -4.33 20.40
C LEU A 426 17.79 -5.28 20.85
N PRO A 427 18.27 -5.16 22.10
CA PRO A 427 19.40 -5.94 22.57
C PRO A 427 19.07 -7.43 22.59
N ILE A 428 20.07 -8.25 22.29
CA ILE A 428 19.96 -9.71 22.22
C ILE A 428 20.89 -10.27 23.30
N VAL A 429 20.31 -10.71 24.42
CA VAL A 429 21.04 -11.04 25.65
C VAL A 429 20.80 -12.48 26.09
N THR A 430 21.73 -13.04 26.86
CA THR A 430 21.51 -14.30 27.60
C THR A 430 21.12 -13.98 29.03
N ILE A 431 19.99 -14.51 29.48
CA ILE A 431 19.56 -14.32 30.87
C ILE A 431 20.01 -15.51 31.70
N ASN A 432 20.92 -15.29 32.66
CA ASN A 432 21.26 -16.30 33.67
C ASN A 432 20.31 -16.17 34.85
N VAL A 433 19.31 -17.04 34.92
CA VAL A 433 18.34 -17.04 36.02
C VAL A 433 18.92 -17.54 37.34
N GLY A 434 20.05 -18.26 37.29
CA GLY A 434 20.80 -18.67 38.48
C GLY A 434 21.79 -17.62 39.00
N ASP A 435 21.96 -16.50 38.28
CA ASP A 435 22.77 -15.40 38.82
C ASP A 435 21.96 -14.68 39.89
N THR A 436 22.31 -14.95 41.14
CA THR A 436 21.68 -14.34 42.31
C THR A 436 22.67 -13.57 43.17
N ASN A 437 23.88 -13.34 42.64
CA ASN A 437 24.96 -12.66 43.35
C ASN A 437 24.52 -11.27 43.85
N GLY A 438 24.85 -10.96 45.10
CA GLY A 438 24.51 -9.66 45.72
C GLY A 438 23.22 -9.64 46.54
N PHE A 439 22.54 -10.78 46.73
CA PHE A 439 21.31 -10.88 47.54
C PHE A 439 21.45 -11.64 48.86
N SER A 440 22.66 -11.97 49.31
CA SER A 440 22.91 -12.88 50.44
C SER A 440 22.24 -12.48 51.77
N GLN A 441 21.78 -11.22 51.93
CA GLN A 441 20.98 -10.77 53.08
C GLN A 441 19.90 -9.73 52.72
N SER A 442 19.56 -9.58 51.45
CA SER A 442 18.78 -8.42 51.01
C SER A 442 17.27 -8.67 51.14
N ALA A 443 16.56 -7.64 51.57
CA ALA A 443 15.10 -7.63 51.72
C ALA A 443 14.38 -7.76 50.36
N SER A 444 13.12 -8.23 50.39
CA SER A 444 12.22 -8.19 49.23
C SER A 444 12.17 -6.78 48.62
N GLY A 445 12.23 -6.69 47.29
CA GLY A 445 12.30 -5.44 46.53
C GLY A 445 13.72 -4.90 46.33
N SER A 446 14.75 -5.52 46.92
CA SER A 446 16.15 -5.17 46.64
C SER A 446 16.53 -5.47 45.19
N GLY A 447 17.44 -4.66 44.63
CA GLY A 447 17.96 -4.82 43.28
C GLY A 447 19.49 -4.88 43.23
N THR A 448 20.01 -5.59 42.24
CA THR A 448 21.43 -5.63 41.86
C THR A 448 21.54 -5.69 40.34
N THR A 449 22.75 -5.76 39.81
CA THR A 449 23.00 -5.92 38.38
C THR A 449 24.09 -6.94 38.09
N TYR A 450 24.02 -7.59 36.94
CA TYR A 450 25.11 -8.41 36.40
C TYR A 450 25.27 -8.19 34.90
N THR A 451 26.41 -8.61 34.36
CA THR A 451 26.75 -8.46 32.94
C THR A 451 26.24 -9.65 32.14
N ASP A 452 25.60 -9.43 30.97
CA ASP A 452 25.15 -10.51 30.08
C ASP A 452 26.29 -11.52 29.79
N PRO A 453 26.17 -12.80 30.19
CA PRO A 453 27.22 -13.79 29.99
C PRO A 453 27.35 -14.29 28.54
N GLY A 454 26.46 -13.88 27.63
CA GLY A 454 26.39 -14.35 26.25
C GLY A 454 27.09 -13.49 25.21
N THR A 455 27.51 -12.26 25.57
CA THR A 455 28.04 -11.27 24.64
C THR A 455 29.43 -10.82 25.09
N MET A 456 30.48 -11.09 24.29
CA MET A 456 31.84 -10.67 24.62
C MET A 456 32.10 -9.19 24.30
N ASP A 457 31.51 -8.70 23.20
CA ASP A 457 31.71 -7.32 22.74
C ASP A 457 30.52 -6.45 23.16
N ASN A 458 30.75 -5.51 24.08
CA ASN A 458 29.74 -4.60 24.65
C ASN A 458 28.57 -5.34 25.33
N PRO A 459 28.83 -6.05 26.43
CA PRO A 459 27.76 -6.75 27.13
C PRO A 459 26.77 -5.77 27.74
N GLU A 460 25.50 -6.14 27.68
CA GLU A 460 24.42 -5.38 28.31
C GLU A 460 24.38 -5.64 29.81
N THR A 461 24.00 -4.63 30.58
CA THR A 461 23.77 -4.77 32.03
C THR A 461 22.36 -5.27 32.29
N ILE A 462 22.24 -6.39 33.00
CA ILE A 462 20.95 -6.95 33.42
C ILE A 462 20.65 -6.48 34.84
N SER A 463 19.55 -5.77 35.01
CA SER A 463 18.97 -5.47 36.32
C SER A 463 18.24 -6.69 36.85
N LEU A 464 18.47 -6.97 38.12
CA LEU A 464 17.94 -8.12 38.84
C LEU A 464 17.24 -7.63 40.10
N THR A 465 16.00 -8.05 40.33
CA THR A 465 15.21 -7.67 41.52
C THR A 465 14.68 -8.91 42.23
N LYS A 466 14.99 -9.05 43.51
CA LYS A 466 14.48 -10.12 44.37
C LYS A 466 13.11 -9.73 44.92
N ASN A 467 12.13 -10.63 44.85
CA ASN A 467 10.84 -10.47 45.51
C ASN A 467 10.47 -11.75 46.25
N ASP A 468 10.10 -11.61 47.52
CA ASP A 468 9.56 -12.69 48.32
C ASP A 468 8.09 -12.92 47.95
N VAL A 469 7.69 -14.17 47.71
CA VAL A 469 6.33 -14.55 47.33
C VAL A 469 5.61 -15.12 48.56
N LEU A 470 4.64 -14.38 49.08
CA LEU A 470 3.90 -14.72 50.30
C LEU A 470 2.69 -15.61 50.00
N GLU A 471 2.60 -16.76 50.67
CA GLU A 471 1.39 -17.60 50.69
C GLU A 471 0.49 -17.13 51.85
N SER A 472 -0.46 -16.21 51.58
CA SER A 472 -1.54 -15.77 52.50
C SER A 472 -1.10 -15.52 53.96
N GLU A 473 -0.74 -14.27 54.32
CA GLU A 473 -0.33 -13.81 55.67
C GLU A 473 0.83 -14.58 56.36
N LYS A 474 1.32 -15.68 55.77
CA LYS A 474 2.40 -16.50 56.31
C LYS A 474 3.76 -16.09 55.75
N LYS A 475 4.81 -16.66 56.36
CA LYS A 475 6.21 -16.56 55.93
C LYS A 475 6.35 -16.88 54.43
N ALA A 476 7.26 -16.19 53.74
CA ALA A 476 7.58 -16.45 52.33
C ALA A 476 8.08 -17.88 52.14
N GLU A 477 7.40 -18.65 51.29
CA GLU A 477 7.79 -20.03 50.93
C GLU A 477 8.56 -20.08 49.59
N TYR A 478 8.39 -19.05 48.76
CA TYR A 478 9.04 -18.95 47.47
C TYR A 478 9.72 -17.59 47.32
N THR A 479 10.80 -17.58 46.55
CA THR A 479 11.50 -16.35 46.17
C THR A 479 11.47 -16.22 44.65
N SER A 480 11.35 -15.00 44.16
CA SER A 480 11.42 -14.72 42.72
C SER A 480 12.50 -13.71 42.40
N PHE A 481 13.12 -13.89 41.23
CA PHE A 481 14.13 -13.01 40.68
C PHE A 481 13.65 -12.50 39.33
N VAL A 482 13.48 -11.18 39.21
CA VAL A 482 13.04 -10.52 37.99
C VAL A 482 14.24 -9.93 37.27
N HIS A 483 14.49 -10.38 36.05
CA HIS A 483 15.58 -9.97 35.18
C HIS A 483 15.05 -9.05 34.07
N CYS A 484 15.69 -7.90 33.87
CA CYS A 484 15.44 -7.00 32.74
C CYS A 484 16.72 -6.31 32.27
N VAL A 485 16.79 -5.89 31.01
CA VAL A 485 17.97 -5.15 30.50
C VAL A 485 17.88 -3.69 30.96
N GLN A 486 18.93 -3.20 31.61
CA GLN A 486 18.94 -1.87 32.22
C GLN A 486 18.76 -0.77 31.15
N GLY A 487 17.82 0.15 31.38
CA GLY A 487 17.55 1.26 30.46
C GLY A 487 16.87 0.85 29.14
N LYS A 488 16.51 -0.43 28.96
CA LYS A 488 15.87 -0.93 27.74
C LYS A 488 14.51 -1.52 28.08
N PRO A 489 13.41 -1.05 27.47
CA PRO A 489 12.07 -1.53 27.80
C PRO A 489 11.80 -2.96 27.29
N TYR A 490 12.56 -3.42 26.30
CA TYR A 490 12.43 -4.73 25.69
C TYR A 490 13.78 -5.27 25.22
N PHE A 491 13.90 -6.59 25.15
CA PHE A 491 15.07 -7.31 24.68
C PHE A 491 14.67 -8.66 24.06
N VAL A 492 15.60 -9.30 23.35
CA VAL A 492 15.47 -10.70 22.89
C VAL A 492 16.32 -11.58 23.79
N ALA A 493 15.72 -12.62 24.36
CA ALA A 493 16.47 -13.62 25.11
C ALA A 493 17.09 -14.64 24.15
N LYS A 494 18.39 -14.54 23.87
CA LYS A 494 19.16 -15.49 23.05
C LYS A 494 19.18 -16.89 23.67
N GLY A 495 19.17 -16.93 25.00
CA GLY A 495 19.09 -18.16 25.78
C GLY A 495 18.78 -17.83 27.23
N ILE A 496 18.20 -18.82 27.93
CA ILE A 496 18.05 -18.78 29.37
C ILE A 496 19.02 -19.80 29.95
N LYS A 497 19.85 -19.36 30.88
CA LYS A 497 20.85 -20.19 31.56
C LYS A 497 20.60 -20.27 33.05
N HIS A 498 21.10 -21.32 33.68
CA HIS A 498 21.19 -21.44 35.13
C HIS A 498 22.61 -21.89 35.48
N ASN A 499 23.37 -21.08 36.20
CA ASN A 499 24.76 -21.35 36.60
C ASN A 499 25.65 -21.78 35.40
N GLY A 500 25.43 -21.17 34.23
CA GLY A 500 26.18 -21.45 33.00
C GLY A 500 25.50 -22.41 32.02
N ASP A 501 24.62 -23.29 32.51
CA ASP A 501 23.95 -24.31 31.69
C ASP A 501 22.68 -23.77 31.03
N THR A 502 22.46 -24.13 29.75
CA THR A 502 21.28 -23.68 29.01
C THR A 502 20.04 -24.49 29.39
N LEU A 503 18.97 -23.79 29.76
CA LEU A 503 17.67 -24.40 30.06
C LEU A 503 16.98 -24.86 28.78
N GLN A 504 17.00 -26.17 28.52
CA GLN A 504 16.47 -26.78 27.29
C GLN A 504 14.95 -26.65 27.22
N GLY A 505 14.39 -26.49 26.02
CA GLY A 505 12.93 -26.41 25.80
C GLY A 505 12.32 -25.01 25.98
N ILE A 506 13.12 -24.01 26.37
CA ILE A 506 12.71 -22.60 26.39
C ILE A 506 13.11 -21.93 25.05
N PRO A 507 12.16 -21.42 24.25
CA PRO A 507 12.47 -20.79 22.97
C PRO A 507 13.16 -19.43 23.14
N SER A 508 14.10 -19.13 22.26
CA SER A 508 14.90 -17.90 22.24
C SER A 508 14.43 -16.81 21.26
N ASN A 509 13.18 -16.92 20.78
CA ASN A 509 12.65 -16.08 19.71
C ASN A 509 11.54 -15.11 20.18
N PHE A 510 11.56 -14.73 21.46
CA PHE A 510 10.59 -13.79 22.02
C PHE A 510 11.23 -12.42 22.28
N ILE A 511 10.43 -11.39 22.03
CA ILE A 511 10.71 -10.03 22.51
C ILE A 511 10.11 -9.93 23.91
N LEU A 512 10.97 -9.84 24.90
CA LEU A 512 10.64 -9.86 26.32
C LEU A 512 10.82 -8.49 26.93
N LYS A 513 10.02 -8.20 27.96
CA LYS A 513 10.18 -7.08 28.87
C LYS A 513 10.87 -7.53 30.16
N THR A 514 10.46 -8.68 30.69
CA THR A 514 11.07 -9.30 31.87
C THR A 514 11.14 -10.82 31.73
N VAL A 515 12.13 -11.41 32.40
CA VAL A 515 12.21 -12.85 32.71
C VAL A 515 12.16 -12.99 34.23
N THR A 516 11.26 -13.80 34.77
CA THR A 516 11.14 -14.04 36.21
C THR A 516 11.40 -15.50 36.53
N ALA A 517 12.37 -15.77 37.38
CA ALA A 517 12.67 -17.11 37.90
C ALA A 517 12.07 -17.26 39.30
N TYR A 518 11.40 -18.37 39.57
CA TYR A 518 10.79 -18.65 40.87
C TYR A 518 11.42 -19.90 41.49
N TYR A 519 11.91 -19.74 42.72
CA TYR A 519 12.62 -20.76 43.47
C TYR A 519 11.82 -21.22 44.69
N SER A 520 11.89 -22.51 45.02
CA SER A 520 11.47 -23.03 46.32
C SER A 520 12.47 -22.62 47.39
N GLY A 521 11.99 -22.13 48.53
CA GLY A 521 12.83 -21.90 49.71
C GLY A 521 12.46 -20.65 50.51
N LYS A 522 12.72 -20.72 51.82
CA LYS A 522 12.20 -19.78 52.81
C LYS A 522 13.00 -18.47 52.85
N GLY A 523 12.47 -17.41 52.24
CA GLY A 523 12.84 -16.00 52.44
C GLY A 523 14.29 -15.71 52.92
N PRO A 524 14.50 -15.01 54.06
CA PRO A 524 15.81 -14.54 54.49
C PRO A 524 16.81 -15.64 54.90
N GLU A 525 16.38 -16.91 54.99
CA GLU A 525 17.24 -18.05 55.30
C GLU A 525 17.85 -18.70 54.04
N LEU A 526 17.40 -18.29 52.85
CA LEU A 526 17.91 -18.79 51.57
C LEU A 526 19.33 -18.27 51.35
N LYS A 527 20.32 -19.14 51.56
CA LYS A 527 21.69 -18.88 51.12
C LYS A 527 21.69 -18.87 49.60
N VAL A 528 21.85 -17.68 49.06
CA VAL A 528 21.87 -17.38 47.63
C VAL A 528 22.88 -18.26 46.88
N ASP A 529 24.01 -18.56 47.50
CA ASP A 529 25.07 -19.39 46.92
C ASP A 529 24.68 -20.88 46.79
N ASP A 530 23.59 -21.30 47.45
CA ASP A 530 23.09 -22.67 47.46
C ASP A 530 21.90 -22.90 46.51
N LEU A 531 21.50 -21.89 45.72
CA LEU A 531 20.39 -22.04 44.76
C LEU A 531 20.75 -23.02 43.66
N SER A 532 20.26 -24.25 43.82
CA SER A 532 20.44 -25.30 42.86
C SER A 532 19.39 -25.23 41.76
N LEU A 533 19.65 -25.89 40.63
CA LEU A 533 18.63 -26.05 39.59
C LEU A 533 17.37 -26.72 40.16
N ASP A 534 17.54 -27.59 41.16
CA ASP A 534 16.48 -28.29 41.91
C ASP A 534 15.53 -27.38 42.66
N ASP A 535 15.96 -26.18 42.99
CA ASP A 535 15.11 -25.18 43.62
C ASP A 535 14.36 -24.34 42.58
N LEU A 536 14.81 -24.28 41.33
CA LEU A 536 14.13 -23.54 40.26
C LEU A 536 12.87 -24.28 39.80
N LEU A 537 11.71 -23.73 40.14
CA LEU A 537 10.39 -24.32 39.86
C LEU A 537 9.79 -23.84 38.54
N LEU A 538 9.87 -22.53 38.29
CA LEU A 538 9.10 -21.85 37.25
C LEU A 538 9.93 -20.72 36.63
N VAL A 539 9.87 -20.58 35.30
CA VAL A 539 10.39 -19.41 34.57
C VAL A 539 9.24 -18.73 33.85
N GLY A 540 8.92 -17.50 34.24
CA GLY A 540 7.88 -16.66 33.67
C GLY A 540 8.45 -15.60 32.72
N PHE A 541 7.83 -15.43 31.57
CA PHE A 541 8.18 -14.41 30.58
C PHE A 541 7.06 -13.38 30.46
N GLU A 542 7.40 -12.10 30.53
CA GLU A 542 6.52 -11.00 30.09
C GLU A 542 6.91 -10.60 28.67
N LYS A 543 6.09 -10.97 27.68
CA LYS A 543 6.33 -10.72 26.25
C LYS A 543 5.77 -9.36 25.83
N LYS A 544 6.43 -8.75 24.83
CA LYS A 544 5.93 -7.54 24.14
C LYS A 544 4.72 -7.84 23.25
N ASN A 545 4.82 -8.90 22.43
CA ASN A 545 3.92 -9.14 21.30
C ASN A 545 3.18 -10.48 21.42
N GLY A 546 1.99 -10.53 20.82
CA GLY A 546 1.18 -11.73 20.61
C GLY A 546 -0.02 -11.84 21.54
N PRO A 547 -0.96 -12.77 21.25
CA PRO A 547 -1.96 -13.14 22.23
C PRO A 547 -1.22 -13.67 23.47
N ASN A 548 -1.64 -13.21 24.65
CA ASN A 548 -1.07 -13.59 25.94
C ASN A 548 0.29 -12.93 26.20
N ASN A 549 0.29 -11.84 26.98
CA ASN A 549 1.53 -11.14 27.36
C ASN A 549 2.41 -11.96 28.31
N TYR A 550 1.90 -13.07 28.83
CA TYR A 550 2.65 -13.93 29.75
C TYR A 550 2.75 -15.36 29.23
N MET A 551 3.86 -16.00 29.57
CA MET A 551 4.12 -17.39 29.25
C MET A 551 5.02 -17.98 30.33
N TYR A 552 4.70 -19.18 30.78
CA TYR A 552 5.35 -19.82 31.92
C TYR A 552 5.90 -21.17 31.52
N TYR A 553 7.10 -21.47 31.99
CA TYR A 553 7.79 -22.73 31.77
C TYR A 553 8.01 -23.41 33.10
N GLY A 554 7.64 -24.68 33.19
CA GLY A 554 7.90 -25.54 34.35
C GLY A 554 8.54 -26.84 33.93
N ARG A 555 9.12 -27.55 34.89
CA ARG A 555 9.70 -28.88 34.71
C ARG A 555 9.05 -29.87 35.67
N LYS A 556 8.63 -31.03 35.16
CA LYS A 556 7.90 -32.04 35.93
C LYS A 556 8.79 -33.01 36.68
N SER A 557 10.03 -33.23 36.21
CA SER A 557 10.85 -34.37 36.62
C SER A 557 12.25 -34.01 37.13
N GLY A 558 12.53 -32.74 37.42
CA GLY A 558 13.88 -32.29 37.81
C GLY A 558 14.92 -32.37 36.68
N GLY A 559 14.52 -32.78 35.47
CA GLY A 559 15.38 -32.79 34.29
C GLY A 559 15.71 -31.39 33.75
N PRO A 560 16.61 -31.30 32.75
CA PRO A 560 17.02 -30.04 32.14
C PRO A 560 15.98 -29.46 31.15
N THR A 561 14.95 -30.25 30.80
CA THR A 561 13.93 -29.87 29.82
C THR A 561 12.76 -29.16 30.47
N TRP A 562 12.50 -27.96 29.99
CA TRP A 562 11.41 -27.09 30.38
C TRP A 562 10.26 -27.18 29.39
N THR A 563 9.03 -27.14 29.89
CA THR A 563 7.82 -27.23 29.08
C THR A 563 6.90 -26.08 29.40
N VAL A 564 6.24 -25.55 28.37
CA VAL A 564 5.23 -24.49 28.55
C VAL A 564 4.08 -25.00 29.41
N ILE A 565 3.63 -24.20 30.37
CA ILE A 565 2.47 -24.49 31.19
C ILE A 565 1.22 -24.03 30.43
N PRO A 566 0.38 -24.95 29.92
CA PRO A 566 -0.75 -24.59 29.08
C PRO A 566 -1.79 -23.77 29.84
N GLY A 567 -2.47 -22.86 29.14
CA GLY A 567 -3.56 -22.05 29.68
C GLY A 567 -3.14 -20.89 30.60
N LYS A 568 -1.85 -20.73 30.91
CA LYS A 568 -1.33 -19.64 31.76
C LYS A 568 -0.84 -18.48 30.90
N THR A 569 -1.79 -17.62 30.55
CA THR A 569 -1.61 -16.54 29.57
C THR A 569 -1.66 -15.13 30.15
N LYS A 570 -2.23 -15.02 31.36
CA LYS A 570 -2.25 -13.82 32.19
C LYS A 570 -1.09 -13.86 33.19
N LYS A 571 -0.79 -12.71 33.79
CA LYS A 571 0.18 -12.64 34.87
C LYS A 571 -0.29 -13.56 36.00
N LEU A 572 0.56 -14.51 36.37
CA LEU A 572 0.40 -15.27 37.61
C LEU A 572 0.84 -14.37 38.76
N ASP A 573 -0.10 -14.04 39.63
CA ASP A 573 0.13 -13.33 40.88
C ASP A 573 -0.73 -13.93 42.01
N GLY A 574 -0.46 -13.48 43.24
CA GLY A 574 -1.18 -13.88 44.44
C GLY A 574 -1.40 -15.39 44.55
N LYS A 575 -2.66 -15.77 44.76
CA LYS A 575 -3.07 -17.17 44.99
C LYS A 575 -2.85 -18.08 43.77
N ASP A 576 -3.02 -17.56 42.57
CA ASP A 576 -2.85 -18.37 41.35
C ASP A 576 -1.39 -18.75 41.14
N LEU A 577 -0.48 -17.81 41.41
CA LEU A 577 0.96 -18.06 41.39
C LEU A 577 1.35 -19.08 42.46
N THR A 578 0.98 -18.87 43.72
CA THR A 578 1.38 -19.77 44.81
C THR A 578 0.81 -21.17 44.64
N THR A 579 -0.44 -21.30 44.17
CA THR A 579 -1.04 -22.59 43.83
C THR A 579 -0.25 -23.31 42.74
N GLN A 580 0.19 -22.58 41.72
CA GLN A 580 0.98 -23.15 40.63
C GLN A 580 2.39 -23.56 41.08
N LEU A 581 3.04 -22.76 41.92
CA LEU A 581 4.36 -23.06 42.48
C LEU A 581 4.29 -24.30 43.38
N LYS A 582 3.33 -24.34 44.31
CA LYS A 582 3.09 -25.49 45.18
C LYS A 582 2.88 -26.79 44.41
N LYS A 583 2.05 -26.73 43.36
CA LYS A 583 1.84 -27.88 42.46
C LYS A 583 3.15 -28.37 41.85
N LEU A 584 4.01 -27.48 41.37
CA LEU A 584 5.30 -27.85 40.77
C LEU A 584 6.26 -28.42 41.82
N THR A 585 6.28 -27.85 43.03
CA THR A 585 7.03 -28.39 44.18
C THR A 585 6.60 -29.82 44.49
N ASP A 586 5.29 -30.08 44.60
CA ASP A 586 4.75 -31.41 44.87
C ASP A 586 5.09 -32.43 43.77
N GLU A 587 5.02 -32.01 42.50
CA GLU A 587 5.39 -32.85 41.34
C GLU A 587 6.89 -33.21 41.34
N LEU A 588 7.75 -32.25 41.67
CA LEU A 588 9.19 -32.48 41.80
C LEU A 588 9.52 -33.41 42.97
N ALA A 589 8.89 -33.21 44.13
CA ALA A 589 9.08 -34.07 45.31
C ALA A 589 8.67 -35.52 45.02
N LYS A 590 7.51 -35.73 44.39
CA LYS A 590 7.04 -37.07 43.96
C LYS A 590 8.01 -37.74 42.99
N THR A 591 8.60 -36.97 42.07
CA THR A 591 9.56 -37.52 41.12
C THR A 591 10.87 -37.90 41.80
N LYS A 592 11.37 -37.07 42.74
CA LYS A 592 12.54 -37.39 43.56
C LYS A 592 12.32 -38.67 44.37
N GLU A 593 11.18 -38.82 45.03
CA GLU A 593 10.83 -40.03 45.78
C GLU A 593 10.79 -41.29 44.89
N LYS A 594 10.27 -41.15 43.66
CA LYS A 594 10.25 -42.25 42.69
C LYS A 594 11.65 -42.64 42.19
N LEU A 595 12.58 -41.68 42.15
CA LEU A 595 13.98 -41.92 41.75
C LEU A 595 14.84 -42.47 42.90
N THR A 596 14.53 -42.12 44.15
CA THR A 596 15.30 -42.58 45.32
C THR A 596 14.83 -43.90 45.90
N LYS A 597 13.59 -44.33 45.62
CA LYS A 597 13.17 -45.71 45.92
C LYS A 597 13.92 -46.64 44.96
N PRO A 598 14.86 -47.49 45.45
CA PRO A 598 15.43 -48.53 44.62
C PRO A 598 14.26 -49.32 44.05
N SER A 599 14.18 -49.47 42.74
CA SER A 599 13.13 -50.32 42.19
C SER A 599 13.45 -51.72 42.70
N ASP A 600 12.63 -52.28 43.58
CA ASP A 600 12.72 -53.66 44.09
C ASP A 600 12.45 -54.70 42.98
N THR A 601 12.82 -54.38 41.74
CA THR A 601 12.77 -55.25 40.57
C THR A 601 14.03 -56.12 40.54
N GLU A 602 14.27 -56.82 41.66
CA GLU A 602 15.28 -57.88 41.76
C GLU A 602 14.65 -59.27 41.53
N SER A 603 13.51 -59.36 40.81
CA SER A 603 12.79 -60.62 40.57
C SER A 603 12.54 -61.02 39.11
N GLU A 604 13.19 -60.39 38.11
CA GLU A 604 13.08 -60.82 36.69
C GLU A 604 14.43 -61.10 35.99
N THR A 605 15.38 -61.73 36.68
CA THR A 605 16.56 -62.38 36.06
C THR A 605 16.47 -63.91 36.03
N LYS A 606 15.26 -64.48 35.98
CA LYS A 606 15.03 -65.92 35.80
C LYS A 606 13.99 -66.23 34.72
N LEU A 607 14.26 -65.88 33.46
CA LEU A 607 13.58 -66.56 32.33
C LEU A 607 14.26 -66.39 30.96
N LEU A 608 15.59 -66.58 30.87
CA LEU A 608 16.25 -66.86 29.58
C LEU A 608 17.36 -67.91 29.76
N GLN A 609 16.96 -69.11 30.18
CA GLN A 609 17.66 -70.35 29.87
C GLN A 609 16.65 -71.26 29.17
N GLY A 610 16.79 -71.45 27.86
CA GLY A 610 15.94 -72.39 27.12
C GLY A 610 15.96 -72.21 25.60
N ASN A 611 16.83 -73.00 24.97
CA ASN A 611 16.80 -73.49 23.58
C ASN A 611 17.33 -72.55 22.49
N GLY A 612 18.46 -72.98 21.93
CA GLY A 612 19.23 -72.24 20.95
C GLY A 612 18.77 -72.40 19.51
N PHE A 613 19.52 -71.76 18.62
CA PHE A 613 19.67 -72.17 17.23
C PHE A 613 21.06 -71.74 16.71
N SER A 614 21.63 -72.69 15.97
CA SER A 614 22.77 -72.70 15.05
C SER A 614 23.62 -71.43 14.84
N GLY A 615 24.94 -71.66 14.87
CA GLY A 615 25.95 -70.74 14.38
C GLY A 615 25.92 -70.52 12.86
N GLY A 616 26.36 -69.33 12.48
CA GLY A 616 26.64 -68.96 11.10
C GLY A 616 26.78 -67.45 10.94
N ALA A 617 27.96 -67.01 10.49
CA ALA A 617 28.33 -65.67 10.00
C ALA A 617 28.65 -64.57 11.04
N ILE A 618 29.92 -64.56 11.48
CA ILE A 618 30.63 -63.35 11.92
C ILE A 618 31.50 -62.87 10.74
N ALA A 619 31.12 -61.73 10.17
CA ALA A 619 31.97 -60.77 9.47
C ALA A 619 31.44 -59.42 9.96
N GLY A 620 32.17 -58.49 10.57
CA GLY A 620 33.56 -58.11 10.39
C GLY A 620 33.53 -56.59 10.34
N ILE A 621 33.62 -55.91 11.49
CA ILE A 621 33.97 -54.48 11.57
C ILE A 621 34.98 -54.32 12.69
N SER A 622 36.24 -54.29 12.29
CA SER A 622 37.38 -53.81 13.07
C SER A 622 37.27 -52.29 13.24
N VAL A 623 37.22 -51.81 14.49
CA VAL A 623 37.63 -50.44 14.81
C VAL A 623 38.92 -50.52 15.60
N ALA A 624 39.95 -49.90 15.03
CA ALA A 624 41.30 -49.87 15.55
C ALA A 624 41.35 -49.19 16.93
N SER A 625 42.06 -49.85 17.83
CA SER A 625 42.53 -49.35 19.11
C SER A 625 43.56 -48.24 18.92
N VAL A 626 43.33 -47.07 19.52
CA VAL A 626 44.39 -46.16 19.98
C VAL A 626 44.17 -45.97 21.47
N GLY A 627 45.18 -46.34 22.24
CA GLY A 627 45.13 -46.48 23.70
C GLY A 627 45.12 -45.14 24.46
N GLY A 628 44.60 -45.21 25.68
CA GLY A 628 44.62 -44.11 26.64
C GLY A 628 43.66 -44.42 27.78
N THR A 629 44.20 -44.98 28.86
CA THR A 629 43.52 -45.35 30.10
C THR A 629 42.67 -44.22 30.70
N GLY A 630 41.38 -44.50 30.93
CA GLY A 630 40.48 -43.64 31.71
C GLY A 630 39.11 -44.28 31.82
N VAL A 631 38.83 -44.95 32.95
CA VAL A 631 37.53 -45.57 33.25
C VAL A 631 36.50 -44.47 33.46
N VAL A 632 35.56 -44.30 32.53
CA VAL A 632 34.30 -43.58 32.74
C VAL A 632 33.17 -44.53 32.35
N GLY A 633 32.38 -44.94 33.33
CA GLY A 633 31.17 -45.73 33.13
C GLY A 633 30.12 -44.93 32.37
N LEU A 634 29.96 -45.22 31.08
CA LEU A 634 28.87 -44.75 30.24
C LEU A 634 27.69 -45.71 30.41
N ALA A 635 26.70 -45.33 31.23
CA ALA A 635 25.39 -45.97 31.21
C ALA A 635 24.65 -45.53 29.93
N VAL A 636 24.59 -46.43 28.95
CA VAL A 636 23.78 -46.26 27.74
C VAL A 636 22.32 -46.48 28.09
N TRP A 637 21.57 -45.39 28.27
CA TRP A 637 20.11 -45.45 28.38
C TRP A 637 19.50 -45.51 26.98
N LYS A 638 19.01 -46.69 26.58
CA LYS A 638 18.18 -46.88 25.38
C LYS A 638 16.74 -47.13 25.82
N GLY A 639 15.85 -46.18 25.49
CA GLY A 639 14.40 -46.32 25.60
C GLY A 639 13.71 -45.23 24.75
N PRO A 640 12.61 -45.54 24.04
CA PRO A 640 12.19 -44.78 22.86
C PRO A 640 11.29 -43.60 23.23
N ALA A 641 11.64 -42.40 22.75
CA ALA A 641 10.70 -41.29 22.64
C ALA A 641 10.45 -41.01 21.16
N ILE A 642 9.61 -41.84 20.53
CA ILE A 642 8.93 -41.49 19.29
C ILE A 642 7.52 -41.08 19.69
N VAL A 643 7.30 -39.77 19.81
CA VAL A 643 5.96 -39.18 19.66
C VAL A 643 6.07 -38.08 18.64
N SER A 644 5.39 -38.31 17.53
CA SER A 644 5.31 -37.50 16.33
C SER A 644 4.83 -36.08 16.61
N TYR A 645 5.51 -35.12 15.99
CA TYR A 645 5.08 -33.74 15.82
C TYR A 645 3.83 -33.72 14.92
N MET A 646 2.64 -33.59 15.51
CA MET A 646 1.41 -33.33 14.75
C MET A 646 1.25 -31.83 14.53
N ASP A 647 1.61 -31.43 13.31
CA ASP A 647 1.36 -30.14 12.68
C ASP A 647 -0.16 -29.91 12.57
N PHE A 648 -0.69 -28.91 13.27
CA PHE A 648 -2.09 -28.49 13.16
C PHE A 648 -2.26 -27.65 11.88
N ARG A 649 -2.34 -28.32 10.72
CA ARG A 649 -2.88 -27.70 9.50
C ARG A 649 -4.39 -27.71 9.56
N LYS A 650 -5.00 -26.53 9.59
CA LYS A 650 -6.38 -26.32 9.14
C LYS A 650 -6.32 -25.36 7.96
N ASP A 651 -6.38 -25.91 6.76
CA ASP A 651 -6.92 -25.23 5.58
C ASP A 651 -7.91 -26.20 4.94
N VAL A 652 -9.20 -25.97 5.19
CA VAL A 652 -10.28 -26.57 4.41
C VAL A 652 -10.66 -25.53 3.37
N ASN A 653 -10.41 -25.83 2.10
CA ASN A 653 -11.00 -25.13 0.97
C ASN A 653 -12.53 -25.32 1.02
N LEU A 654 -13.26 -24.24 1.31
CA LEU A 654 -14.71 -24.19 1.12
C LEU A 654 -15.01 -23.78 -0.33
N PRO A 655 -15.97 -24.44 -1.00
CA PRO A 655 -16.39 -24.06 -2.35
C PRO A 655 -17.17 -22.74 -2.33
N GLU A 656 -16.94 -21.99 -3.40
CA GLU A 656 -17.47 -20.69 -3.76
C GLU A 656 -19.01 -20.68 -3.80
N ILE A 657 -19.67 -20.01 -2.85
CA ILE A 657 -21.11 -19.73 -2.92
C ILE A 657 -21.29 -18.35 -3.58
N ARG A 658 -21.81 -18.35 -4.80
CA ARG A 658 -22.25 -17.16 -5.52
C ARG A 658 -23.40 -16.48 -4.78
N ASN A 659 -23.18 -15.27 -4.28
CA ASN A 659 -24.25 -14.39 -3.84
C ASN A 659 -24.85 -13.66 -5.04
N VAL A 660 -26.08 -14.01 -5.41
CA VAL A 660 -26.94 -13.24 -6.30
C VAL A 660 -27.65 -12.16 -5.47
N PRO A 661 -27.60 -10.88 -5.85
CA PRO A 661 -28.35 -9.85 -5.13
C PRO A 661 -29.85 -9.95 -5.46
N VAL A 662 -30.66 -10.06 -4.41
CA VAL A 662 -32.13 -9.92 -4.47
C VAL A 662 -32.45 -8.42 -4.39
N SER A 663 -33.02 -7.86 -5.45
CA SER A 663 -33.66 -6.53 -5.42
C SER A 663 -35.05 -6.63 -4.79
N PRO A 664 -35.42 -5.73 -3.86
CA PRO A 664 -36.82 -5.49 -3.57
C PRO A 664 -37.39 -4.46 -4.56
N VAL A 665 -38.32 -4.94 -5.38
CA VAL A 665 -39.31 -4.13 -6.11
C VAL A 665 -40.32 -3.61 -5.09
N LEU A 666 -40.50 -2.29 -5.03
CA LEU A 666 -41.68 -1.69 -4.42
C LEU A 666 -42.32 -0.73 -5.42
N HIS A 667 -43.52 -1.09 -5.84
CA HIS A 667 -44.50 -0.23 -6.49
C HIS A 667 -45.05 0.78 -5.49
N GLY A 668 -45.28 2.01 -5.97
CA GLY A 668 -46.02 3.03 -5.25
C GLY A 668 -46.29 4.23 -6.16
N ASP A 669 -47.42 4.18 -6.87
CA ASP A 669 -48.03 5.33 -7.55
C ASP A 669 -48.37 6.43 -6.54
N ARG A 670 -48.03 7.69 -6.84
CA ARG A 670 -48.83 8.87 -6.49
C ARG A 670 -48.32 10.18 -7.12
N ASP A 671 -49.14 10.65 -8.04
CA ASP A 671 -49.58 12.03 -8.36
C ASP A 671 -48.66 13.26 -8.26
N ASP A 672 -48.77 14.02 -9.34
CA ASP A 672 -48.25 15.36 -9.63
C ASP A 672 -48.52 16.41 -8.55
N ARG A 673 -47.49 17.19 -8.21
CA ARG A 673 -47.58 18.64 -7.90
C ARG A 673 -46.19 19.29 -7.88
N GLU A 674 -46.11 20.48 -8.49
CA GLU A 674 -44.93 21.33 -8.69
C GLU A 674 -44.20 21.71 -7.38
N PRO A 675 -42.88 21.99 -7.40
CA PRO A 675 -42.19 22.54 -6.25
C PRO A 675 -41.94 24.06 -6.40
N THR A 676 -42.61 24.86 -5.57
CA THR A 676 -42.11 26.18 -5.17
C THR A 676 -41.25 26.06 -3.91
N GLU A 677 -40.00 26.51 -4.05
CA GLU A 677 -39.18 27.22 -3.05
C GLU A 677 -39.27 26.77 -1.58
N PHE A 678 -38.30 25.97 -1.12
CA PHE A 678 -38.06 25.76 0.33
C PHE A 678 -36.59 25.93 0.70
N LYS A 679 -36.35 26.95 1.54
CA LYS A 679 -35.11 27.18 2.29
C LYS A 679 -34.84 25.97 3.19
N ARG A 680 -33.65 25.36 3.07
CA ARG A 680 -33.18 24.33 4.00
C ARG A 680 -32.63 24.98 5.27
N THR A 681 -33.43 24.90 6.34
CA THR A 681 -32.95 24.98 7.72
C THR A 681 -32.43 23.59 8.11
N ILE A 682 -31.22 23.52 8.67
CA ILE A 682 -30.63 22.29 9.20
C ILE A 682 -31.42 21.90 10.45
N ILE A 683 -32.16 20.79 10.39
CA ILE A 683 -32.71 20.11 11.57
C ILE A 683 -31.71 19.01 11.93
N SER A 684 -31.02 19.16 13.05
CA SER A 684 -30.40 18.05 13.75
C SER A 684 -31.53 17.19 14.34
N SER A 685 -31.88 16.09 13.69
CA SER A 685 -32.80 15.11 14.28
C SER A 685 -32.12 14.46 15.48
N ALA A 686 -32.69 14.65 16.67
CA ALA A 686 -32.29 13.93 17.87
C ALA A 686 -32.56 12.43 17.66
N ILE A 687 -31.59 11.58 18.02
CA ILE A 687 -31.76 10.13 18.12
C ILE A 687 -32.91 9.89 19.11
N THR A 688 -33.95 9.20 18.66
CA THR A 688 -35.10 8.90 19.52
C THR A 688 -34.81 7.67 20.38
N GLN A 689 -35.54 7.50 21.47
CA GLN A 689 -35.41 6.30 22.30
C GLN A 689 -35.74 5.03 21.49
N ASP A 690 -36.69 5.11 20.55
CA ASP A 690 -37.04 4.00 19.67
C ASP A 690 -35.87 3.59 18.76
N ASP A 691 -35.02 4.54 18.33
CA ASP A 691 -33.80 4.24 17.57
C ASP A 691 -32.79 3.48 18.44
N LEU A 692 -32.60 3.90 19.70
CA LEU A 692 -31.70 3.23 20.65
C LEU A 692 -32.18 1.81 20.97
N ASP A 693 -33.47 1.64 21.25
CA ASP A 693 -34.07 0.34 21.55
C ASP A 693 -33.96 -0.61 20.34
N PHE A 694 -34.10 -0.08 19.12
CA PHE A 694 -33.87 -0.84 17.89
C PHE A 694 -32.42 -1.33 17.76
N TYR A 695 -31.43 -0.47 18.07
CA TYR A 695 -30.01 -0.87 18.03
C TYR A 695 -29.65 -1.89 19.11
N GLU A 696 -30.18 -1.76 20.33
CA GLU A 696 -29.96 -2.73 21.40
C GLU A 696 -30.55 -4.12 21.05
N GLU A 697 -31.76 -4.15 20.48
CA GLU A 697 -32.37 -5.42 20.04
C GLU A 697 -31.62 -6.05 18.85
N LEU A 698 -31.07 -5.23 17.95
CA LEU A 698 -30.22 -5.70 16.85
C LEU A 698 -28.93 -6.33 17.38
N GLU A 699 -28.26 -5.67 18.33
CA GLU A 699 -27.04 -6.18 18.98
C GLU A 699 -27.31 -7.48 19.75
N ARG A 700 -28.44 -7.55 20.49
CA ARG A 700 -28.87 -8.76 21.19
C ARG A 700 -29.07 -9.94 20.24
N LYS A 701 -29.71 -9.71 19.08
CA LYS A 701 -29.92 -10.74 18.05
C LYS A 701 -28.61 -11.21 17.41
N GLN A 702 -27.68 -10.28 17.13
CA GLN A 702 -26.37 -10.64 16.59
C GLN A 702 -25.54 -11.46 17.58
N ASN A 703 -25.53 -11.07 18.86
CA ASN A 703 -24.86 -11.82 19.92
C ASN A 703 -25.46 -13.23 20.12
N LEU A 704 -26.78 -13.37 20.03
CA LEU A 704 -27.45 -14.67 20.13
C LEU A 704 -27.12 -15.57 18.93
N ALA A 705 -27.09 -15.02 17.72
CA ALA A 705 -26.69 -15.75 16.51
C ALA A 705 -25.23 -16.21 16.58
N TRP A 706 -24.35 -15.37 17.09
CA TRP A 706 -22.93 -15.70 17.29
C TRP A 706 -22.74 -16.84 18.31
N LYS A 707 -23.45 -16.80 19.45
CA LYS A 707 -23.43 -17.88 20.45
C LYS A 707 -23.89 -19.23 19.88
N ARG A 708 -25.00 -19.25 19.13
CA ARG A 708 -25.50 -20.48 18.48
C ARG A 708 -24.49 -21.07 17.51
N ARG A 709 -23.79 -20.24 16.75
CA ARG A 709 -22.75 -20.69 15.81
C ARG A 709 -21.56 -21.32 16.54
N LEU A 710 -21.16 -20.74 17.67
CA LEU A 710 -20.08 -21.27 18.51
C LEU A 710 -20.44 -22.61 19.16
N GLU A 711 -21.70 -22.80 19.56
CA GLU A 711 -22.22 -24.08 20.07
C GLU A 711 -22.22 -25.15 18.96
N GLN A 712 -22.67 -24.80 17.74
CA GLN A 712 -22.63 -25.69 16.59
C GLN A 712 -21.20 -26.11 16.22
N ASP A 713 -20.25 -25.18 16.20
CA ASP A 713 -18.84 -25.48 15.92
C ASP A 713 -18.22 -26.40 16.99
N LEU A 714 -18.62 -26.22 18.26
CA LEU A 714 -18.19 -27.07 19.37
C LEU A 714 -18.78 -28.49 19.25
N GLU A 715 -20.04 -28.61 18.84
CA GLU A 715 -20.72 -29.89 18.64
C GLU A 715 -20.13 -30.65 17.44
N TYR A 716 -19.91 -29.97 16.31
CA TYR A 716 -19.22 -30.52 15.14
C TYR A 716 -17.81 -31.02 15.49
N SER A 717 -17.06 -30.25 16.28
CA SER A 717 -15.73 -30.67 16.76
C SER A 717 -15.78 -31.96 17.60
N LYS A 718 -16.82 -32.14 18.42
CA LYS A 718 -17.05 -33.38 19.18
C LYS A 718 -17.38 -34.55 18.26
N GLU A 719 -18.20 -34.34 17.23
CA GLU A 719 -18.54 -35.38 16.25
C GLU A 719 -17.33 -35.84 15.43
N VAL A 720 -16.52 -34.90 14.93
CA VAL A 720 -15.27 -35.24 14.21
C VAL A 720 -14.32 -36.03 15.12
N SER A 721 -14.27 -35.72 16.41
CA SER A 721 -13.47 -36.46 17.38
C SER A 721 -13.99 -37.88 17.63
N ARG A 722 -15.33 -38.07 17.66
CA ARG A 722 -15.96 -39.39 17.76
C ARG A 722 -15.71 -40.23 16.50
N ALA A 723 -15.82 -39.64 15.31
CA ALA A 723 -15.55 -40.33 14.05
C ALA A 723 -14.10 -40.82 13.97
N LYS A 724 -13.13 -39.98 14.38
CA LYS A 724 -11.71 -40.38 14.43
C LYS A 724 -11.40 -41.49 15.44
N GLN A 725 -12.19 -41.62 16.51
CA GLN A 725 -12.08 -42.74 17.46
C GLN A 725 -12.70 -44.03 16.91
N ALA A 726 -13.71 -43.94 16.02
CA ALA A 726 -14.32 -45.11 15.39
C ALA A 726 -13.41 -45.78 14.34
N ASP A 727 -12.58 -44.99 13.64
CA ASP A 727 -11.64 -45.49 12.61
C ASP A 727 -10.38 -46.18 13.18
N LEU A 728 -10.21 -46.26 14.51
CA LEU A 728 -9.05 -46.87 15.15
C LEU A 728 -9.24 -48.35 15.55
N ASN A 729 -10.35 -48.99 15.18
CA ASN A 729 -10.54 -50.43 15.35
C ASN A 729 -10.25 -51.17 14.04
N PRO A 730 -9.17 -51.96 13.94
CA PRO A 730 -8.84 -52.68 12.72
C PRO A 730 -9.75 -53.90 12.55
N VAL A 731 -10.44 -53.97 11.42
CA VAL A 731 -11.02 -55.21 10.89
C VAL A 731 -10.07 -55.75 9.82
N ASP A 732 -9.74 -57.03 9.93
CA ASP A 732 -8.76 -57.75 9.12
C ASP A 732 -9.00 -57.66 7.62
N ALA A 733 -7.89 -57.52 6.89
CA ALA A 733 -7.80 -57.54 5.43
C ALA A 733 -8.07 -58.94 4.84
N PRO A 734 -8.26 -59.01 3.51
CA PRO A 734 -7.39 -59.89 2.77
C PRO A 734 -6.78 -59.27 1.51
N SER A 735 -5.60 -59.81 1.22
CA SER A 735 -4.67 -59.58 0.11
C SER A 735 -5.27 -59.85 -1.27
N GLU A 736 -4.77 -59.13 -2.30
CA GLU A 736 -3.88 -59.67 -3.35
C GLU A 736 -3.98 -58.87 -4.68
N VAL A 737 -2.91 -58.99 -5.47
CA VAL A 737 -2.78 -58.84 -6.94
C VAL A 737 -1.86 -57.72 -7.43
N THR A 738 -0.73 -58.20 -7.92
CA THR A 738 0.31 -57.55 -8.72
C THR A 738 -0.16 -57.18 -10.13
N ARG A 739 0.26 -56.01 -10.68
CA ARG A 739 0.46 -55.87 -12.13
C ARG A 739 1.46 -54.79 -12.56
N LYS A 740 2.12 -55.13 -13.66
CA LYS A 740 3.34 -54.60 -14.30
C LYS A 740 3.22 -53.19 -14.92
N LYS A 741 4.27 -52.40 -14.72
CA LYS A 741 5.22 -51.86 -15.74
C LYS A 741 4.62 -51.17 -17.00
N LYS A 742 4.87 -49.87 -17.16
CA LYS A 742 5.33 -49.29 -18.45
C LYS A 742 6.15 -48.02 -18.23
N ARG A 743 7.25 -47.94 -18.97
CA ARG A 743 8.37 -47.01 -18.90
C ARG A 743 8.35 -46.24 -20.21
N GLU A 744 8.34 -44.92 -20.19
CA GLU A 744 8.66 -44.09 -21.35
C GLU A 744 9.77 -43.10 -20.97
N THR A 745 10.80 -43.14 -21.79
CA THR A 745 12.02 -42.33 -21.75
C THR A 745 12.04 -41.47 -22.99
N SER A 746 12.33 -40.18 -22.85
CA SER A 746 12.73 -39.32 -23.95
C SER A 746 13.96 -38.51 -23.54
N LYS A 747 15.02 -38.64 -24.34
CA LYS A 747 16.31 -37.92 -24.31
C LYS A 747 16.32 -36.87 -25.43
N SER A 748 16.99 -35.73 -25.22
CA SER A 748 17.76 -34.97 -26.24
C SER A 748 18.61 -33.90 -25.54
N SER A 749 19.95 -34.05 -25.44
CA SER A 749 21.03 -33.42 -26.26
C SER A 749 21.12 -31.88 -26.12
N ILE A 750 22.08 -31.33 -25.35
CA ILE A 750 23.44 -30.85 -25.74
C ILE A 750 23.46 -29.83 -26.88
N PHE A 751 23.85 -28.58 -26.59
CA PHE A 751 24.91 -27.84 -27.30
C PHE A 751 25.43 -26.67 -26.43
N SER A 752 26.76 -26.53 -26.46
CA SER A 752 27.61 -25.54 -25.80
C SER A 752 28.21 -24.64 -26.88
N THR A 753 28.40 -23.35 -26.60
CA THR A 753 29.51 -22.54 -27.15
C THR A 753 29.67 -21.24 -26.35
N ASP A 754 30.88 -21.01 -25.83
CA ASP A 754 31.48 -19.69 -25.53
C ASP A 754 31.61 -18.82 -26.80
N PRO A 755 31.91 -17.51 -26.68
CA PRO A 755 33.32 -17.15 -26.82
C PRO A 755 33.83 -16.04 -25.88
N GLU A 756 35.13 -16.12 -25.67
CA GLU A 756 35.98 -15.27 -24.85
C GLU A 756 36.72 -14.20 -25.71
N ILE A 757 37.21 -13.15 -25.04
CA ILE A 757 38.35 -12.25 -25.37
C ILE A 757 38.11 -11.05 -26.31
N LYS A 758 38.28 -9.82 -25.77
CA LYS A 758 39.41 -8.91 -26.08
C LYS A 758 39.49 -7.68 -25.16
N LYS A 759 40.64 -7.55 -24.48
CA LYS A 759 41.13 -6.37 -23.74
C LYS A 759 41.89 -5.42 -24.69
N VAL A 760 42.26 -4.25 -24.13
CA VAL A 760 43.39 -3.31 -24.45
C VAL A 760 42.92 -1.96 -25.05
N PRO A 761 43.54 -0.78 -24.76
CA PRO A 761 44.19 -0.27 -23.54
C PRO A 761 43.75 1.17 -23.13
N THR A 762 44.19 1.55 -21.93
CA THR A 762 44.21 2.90 -21.33
C THR A 762 45.11 3.89 -22.11
N VAL A 763 44.63 5.11 -22.36
CA VAL A 763 45.46 6.28 -22.73
C VAL A 763 45.13 7.46 -21.82
N VAL A 764 46.17 8.01 -21.21
CA VAL A 764 46.21 9.24 -20.41
C VAL A 764 46.53 10.42 -21.34
N VAL A 765 45.71 11.47 -21.39
CA VAL A 765 46.16 12.84 -21.77
C VAL A 765 45.34 13.91 -21.01
N LYS A 766 46.05 14.87 -20.41
CA LYS A 766 45.58 16.13 -19.83
C LYS A 766 45.18 17.13 -20.92
N GLY A 767 44.16 17.98 -20.67
CA GLY A 767 44.14 19.34 -21.22
C GLY A 767 42.79 19.92 -21.68
N LYS A 768 42.26 20.85 -20.86
CA LYS A 768 41.45 22.06 -21.13
C LYS A 768 40.70 22.28 -22.47
N LYS A 769 39.48 22.84 -22.29
CA LYS A 769 38.64 23.68 -23.18
C LYS A 769 37.93 22.99 -24.36
N LYS A 770 36.60 22.75 -24.26
CA LYS A 770 35.63 22.93 -25.36
C LYS A 770 34.15 22.79 -24.93
N GLU A 771 33.55 23.81 -24.34
CA GLU A 771 32.08 23.97 -24.33
C GLU A 771 31.68 24.75 -25.59
N ALA A 772 31.19 24.05 -26.62
CA ALA A 772 30.47 24.58 -27.79
C ALA A 772 30.12 23.50 -28.84
N ASN A 773 30.57 22.25 -28.69
CA ASN A 773 30.42 21.22 -29.72
C ASN A 773 29.42 20.09 -29.40
N GLU A 774 28.86 20.02 -28.19
CA GLU A 774 27.94 18.92 -27.83
C GLU A 774 26.54 19.06 -28.45
N SER A 775 26.04 20.27 -28.70
CA SER A 775 24.66 20.43 -29.22
C SER A 775 24.48 20.01 -30.69
N LYS A 776 25.56 19.92 -31.48
CA LYS A 776 25.48 19.48 -32.88
C LYS A 776 25.65 17.97 -33.05
N GLU A 777 26.22 17.30 -32.06
CA GLU A 777 26.39 15.84 -32.09
C GLU A 777 25.11 15.12 -31.62
N GLU A 778 24.34 15.76 -30.73
CA GLU A 778 23.05 15.25 -30.26
C GLU A 778 21.95 15.34 -31.34
N GLU A 779 21.88 16.45 -32.11
CA GLU A 779 20.95 16.58 -33.24
C GLU A 779 21.26 15.57 -34.37
N LYS A 780 22.53 15.21 -34.55
CA LYS A 780 22.95 14.21 -35.54
C LYS A 780 22.61 12.78 -35.10
N LYS A 781 22.67 12.49 -33.79
CA LYS A 781 22.26 11.20 -33.21
C LYS A 781 20.73 11.03 -33.23
N GLU A 782 19.96 12.09 -32.99
CA GLU A 782 18.49 12.04 -33.13
C GLU A 782 18.04 11.83 -34.59
N LYS A 783 18.68 12.49 -35.57
CA LYS A 783 18.40 12.26 -36.99
C LYS A 783 18.80 10.85 -37.46
N GLN A 784 19.89 10.28 -36.92
CA GLN A 784 20.25 8.89 -37.21
C GLN A 784 19.30 7.88 -36.57
N LEU A 785 18.77 8.17 -35.37
CA LEU A 785 17.80 7.31 -34.70
C LEU A 785 16.43 7.34 -35.38
N ALA A 786 15.99 8.52 -35.87
CA ALA A 786 14.76 8.66 -36.65
C ALA A 786 14.80 7.88 -37.97
N ASN A 787 15.93 7.91 -38.68
CA ASN A 787 16.12 7.14 -39.92
C ASN A 787 16.23 5.62 -39.66
N LEU A 788 16.67 5.19 -38.46
CA LEU A 788 16.70 3.78 -38.09
C LEU A 788 15.30 3.23 -37.76
N LEU A 789 14.41 4.10 -37.26
CA LEU A 789 13.03 3.75 -36.90
C LEU A 789 12.08 3.71 -38.11
N GLU A 790 12.32 4.49 -39.16
CA GLU A 790 11.55 4.40 -40.41
C GLU A 790 11.85 3.11 -41.20
N GLY A 791 13.02 2.48 -41.00
CA GLY A 791 13.37 1.21 -41.65
C GLY A 791 12.74 -0.04 -41.02
N TYR A 792 12.11 0.07 -39.84
CA TYR A 792 11.53 -1.06 -39.10
C TYR A 792 10.00 -1.14 -39.15
N LEU A 793 9.33 -0.24 -39.87
CA LEU A 793 7.86 -0.16 -39.95
C LEU A 793 7.29 -0.41 -41.37
N SER A 794 8.07 -1.04 -42.25
CA SER A 794 7.54 -1.62 -43.49
C SER A 794 7.90 -3.10 -43.56
N ASP A 795 7.15 -3.92 -42.84
CA ASP A 795 6.86 -5.33 -43.16
C ASP A 795 5.91 -5.85 -42.06
N ASP A 796 4.61 -5.56 -42.25
CA ASP A 796 3.43 -6.38 -41.88
C ASP A 796 2.15 -5.71 -42.42
#